data_AF-A0A086Z2C3-F1
#
_entry.id   AF-A0A086Z2C3-F1
#
_cell.length_a   1.000
_cell.length_b   1.000
_cell.length_c   1.000
_cell.angle_alpha   90.00
_cell.angle_beta   90.00
_cell.angle_gamma   90.00
#
_symmetry.space_group_name_H-M   'P 1'
#
loop_
_entity.id
_entity.type
_entity.pdbx_description
1 polymer ?
#
loop_
_entity_poly.entity_id
_entity_poly.type
_entity_poly.pdbx_seq_one_letter_code
_entity_poly.pdbx_strand_id
1 'polypeptide(L)'
;MVQKFDAPSQAILKRQIAEHIAESDKPSRSPAEPGDDKPLPKDRYFDREISWLKFNKRVLEMAQDESLPLLERANFAAIFASNLDEFFMVRVAGLKRRVDTGIAVPAPSGMSPRQQLRAISEQAHKLQNEHAHYAIDTILPALAAERIVLLKWDHLTAPEQERLSRFFHRQVFPVLTPLAVDPAHPFPYISGNSLNLAVLVENPTSGKTHFARVKIPDNLPRLVAVDDLTDEEGREERYGFITMENLIIAHLESLFPGMRIKEARSFRVTRNEDIDVEEDDAENLLNAMEKELLQRRFGPPIRLEISDTASPFLSQLLASKLRVTNEEVYRLPTPLDMTVLYELQSIDRPDLKLRPFVPTTNRQIAQVESSQAQDVFASIREGDILLHHPYDSFSTSVQAFLAQAAADPQVLAIKQTLYRTSGNSPIIDALVDAAHAGKQVLALVEIKARFDEEANIAWARKLERAGVHVVYGIVGLKTHCKLSLVVRQETDGLRRYCHVGTGNYNPKTARSYTDLGLLTCDPVVGQDLTRLFNQLSGYAPKSSFHRLLVGPPHRAHRADRPHPARGAGRARRPRGVDQNQSQLHCGRADDRRPLPGQPGRGQGGHRGAGHLLPETRGARPEREHPRALHPGTFPGALPRLRLRQLPGSANRRGPHIRPGGMDWLGRPDAPEPGPASRGPGAHHRPRRGGFADQVPRPANGRHDRVLAYAGGRHLRAALARRPRAAAG
;
A
#
# COMPACT_ATOMS: atom_id res chain seq x y z
N MET A 1 3.50 -37.61 -39.95
CA MET A 1 4.73 -36.86 -39.61
C MET A 1 4.52 -36.17 -38.27
N VAL A 2 5.28 -36.53 -37.23
CA VAL A 2 5.29 -35.75 -35.97
C VAL A 2 6.39 -34.72 -36.10
N GLN A 3 6.05 -33.45 -36.26
CA GLN A 3 7.04 -32.37 -36.16
C GLN A 3 7.45 -32.23 -34.70
N LYS A 4 8.68 -32.64 -34.37
CA LYS A 4 9.34 -32.19 -33.15
C LYS A 4 9.65 -30.71 -33.32
N PHE A 5 9.05 -29.88 -32.47
CA PHE A 5 9.49 -28.50 -32.29
C PHE A 5 10.55 -28.51 -31.19
N ASP A 6 11.81 -28.28 -31.56
CA ASP A 6 12.85 -27.99 -30.57
C ASP A 6 12.63 -26.59 -30.02
N ALA A 7 12.59 -26.46 -28.69
CA ALA A 7 12.40 -25.18 -28.03
C ALA A 7 13.61 -24.25 -28.29
N PRO A 8 13.40 -22.97 -28.66
CA PRO A 8 14.49 -22.04 -28.88
C PRO A 8 15.26 -21.77 -27.58
N SER A 9 16.58 -21.60 -27.67
CA SER A 9 17.40 -21.28 -26.51
C SER A 9 17.02 -19.93 -25.90
N GLN A 10 17.18 -19.78 -24.58
CA GLN A 10 16.79 -18.56 -23.83
C GLN A 10 17.37 -17.26 -24.44
N ALA A 11 18.55 -17.32 -25.06
CA ALA A 11 19.16 -16.16 -25.73
C ALA A 11 18.38 -15.70 -26.98
N ILE A 12 17.79 -16.63 -27.73
CA ILE A 12 16.93 -16.34 -28.89
C ILE A 12 15.61 -15.75 -28.39
N LEU A 13 15.03 -16.32 -27.33
CA LEU A 13 13.79 -15.83 -26.73
C LEU A 13 13.95 -14.39 -26.19
N LYS A 14 15.01 -14.11 -25.42
CA LYS A 14 15.33 -12.75 -24.93
C LYS A 14 15.53 -11.77 -26.08
N ARG A 15 16.17 -12.17 -27.18
CA ARG A 15 16.36 -11.33 -28.36
C ARG A 15 15.05 -11.04 -29.10
N GLN A 16 14.19 -12.03 -29.29
CA GLN A 16 12.87 -11.85 -29.91
C GLN A 16 11.96 -10.96 -29.06
N ILE A 17 11.99 -11.10 -27.73
CA ILE A 17 11.26 -10.21 -26.80
C ILE A 17 11.81 -8.77 -26.90
N ALA A 18 13.13 -8.59 -26.93
CA ALA A 18 13.75 -7.27 -27.07
C ALA A 18 13.44 -6.60 -28.42
N GLU A 19 13.46 -7.35 -29.52
CA GLU A 19 13.07 -6.86 -30.86
C GLU A 19 11.57 -6.50 -30.90
N HIS A 20 10.69 -7.26 -30.21
CA HIS A 20 9.25 -6.94 -30.09
C HIS A 20 8.97 -5.67 -29.28
N ILE A 21 9.82 -5.34 -28.31
CA ILE A 21 9.75 -4.08 -27.56
C ILE A 21 10.29 -2.93 -28.43
N ALA A 22 11.44 -3.12 -29.08
CA ALA A 22 12.13 -2.08 -29.86
C ALA A 22 11.40 -1.65 -31.14
N GLU A 23 10.62 -2.53 -31.79
CA GLU A 23 9.78 -2.13 -32.94
C GLU A 23 8.67 -1.13 -32.59
N SER A 24 8.37 -0.93 -31.30
CA SER A 24 7.27 -0.05 -30.87
C SER A 24 7.62 1.44 -30.74
N ASP A 25 8.91 1.81 -30.87
CA ASP A 25 9.44 3.11 -30.42
C ASP A 25 9.95 4.07 -31.53
N LYS A 26 9.32 4.05 -32.72
CA LYS A 26 9.54 5.08 -33.76
C LYS A 26 8.43 6.14 -33.76
N PRO A 27 8.64 7.34 -33.19
CA PRO A 27 7.64 8.40 -33.18
C PRO A 27 7.56 9.13 -34.53
N SER A 28 6.49 8.90 -35.29
CA SER A 28 6.12 9.74 -36.44
C SER A 28 5.54 11.08 -35.95
N ARG A 29 6.37 12.10 -35.78
CA ARG A 29 5.92 13.47 -35.51
C ARG A 29 5.36 14.11 -36.79
N SER A 30 4.06 14.35 -36.83
CA SER A 30 3.48 15.39 -37.70
C SER A 30 3.87 16.77 -37.16
N PRO A 31 4.15 17.78 -38.01
CA PRO A 31 4.42 19.14 -37.54
C PRO A 31 3.15 19.72 -36.89
N ALA A 32 3.26 20.19 -35.65
CA ALA A 32 2.24 21.05 -35.06
C ALA A 32 2.47 22.48 -35.55
N GLU A 33 1.39 23.20 -35.87
CA GLU A 33 1.51 24.62 -36.23
C GLU A 33 2.02 25.47 -35.05
N PRO A 34 2.80 26.54 -35.32
CA PRO A 34 3.41 27.36 -34.28
C PRO A 34 2.36 28.23 -33.58
N GLY A 35 1.82 27.71 -32.48
CA GLY A 35 1.20 28.53 -31.43
C GLY A 35 2.27 29.28 -30.62
N ASP A 36 1.85 30.35 -29.94
CA ASP A 36 2.71 31.29 -29.19
C ASP A 36 3.31 30.65 -27.91
N ASP A 37 4.26 29.73 -28.11
CA ASP A 37 4.90 28.90 -27.08
C ASP A 37 5.92 29.70 -26.24
N LYS A 38 5.43 30.57 -25.36
CA LYS A 38 6.23 31.02 -24.21
C LYS A 38 6.52 29.82 -23.30
N PRO A 39 7.79 29.56 -22.92
CA PRO A 39 8.11 28.45 -22.05
C PRO A 39 7.41 28.62 -20.70
N LEU A 40 6.70 27.58 -20.27
CA LEU A 40 5.95 27.59 -19.02
C LEU A 40 6.89 27.74 -17.80
N PRO A 41 6.44 28.36 -16.70
CA PRO A 41 7.29 28.65 -15.54
C PRO A 41 7.93 27.38 -14.95
N LYS A 42 9.22 27.44 -14.61
CA LYS A 42 9.98 26.28 -14.09
C LYS A 42 9.53 25.85 -12.68
N ASP A 43 8.92 26.76 -11.94
CA ASP A 43 8.45 26.63 -10.55
C ASP A 43 6.99 26.16 -10.42
N ARG A 44 6.32 25.85 -11.54
CA ARG A 44 4.88 25.50 -11.63
C ARG A 44 4.40 24.27 -10.84
N TYR A 45 5.30 23.48 -10.24
CA TYR A 45 4.98 22.23 -9.55
C TYR A 45 5.43 22.25 -8.09
N PHE A 46 4.51 21.99 -7.15
CA PHE A 46 4.88 21.65 -5.77
C PHE A 46 5.72 20.37 -5.72
N ASP A 47 6.58 20.23 -4.70
CA ASP A 47 7.23 18.94 -4.45
C ASP A 47 6.22 17.87 -3.96
N ARG A 48 6.34 16.65 -4.47
CA ARG A 48 5.42 15.54 -4.19
C ARG A 48 5.40 15.14 -2.72
N GLU A 49 6.58 15.05 -2.11
CA GLU A 49 6.71 14.48 -0.77
C GLU A 49 6.38 15.54 0.29
N ILE A 50 6.71 16.80 0.00
CA ILE A 50 6.21 17.95 0.77
C ILE A 50 4.68 18.10 0.65
N SER A 51 4.11 17.87 -0.54
CA SER A 51 2.65 17.84 -0.74
C SER A 51 1.99 16.68 0.00
N TRP A 52 2.69 15.55 0.18
CA TRP A 52 2.21 14.46 1.04
C TRP A 52 2.25 14.82 2.53
N LEU A 53 3.31 15.47 3.03
CA LEU A 53 3.37 15.94 4.42
C LEU A 53 2.26 16.94 4.73
N LYS A 54 1.93 17.84 3.77
CA LYS A 54 0.75 18.73 3.87
C LYS A 54 -0.58 17.97 3.89
N PHE A 55 -0.69 16.83 3.19
CA PHE A 55 -1.84 15.94 3.33
C PHE A 55 -1.91 15.33 4.73
N ASN A 56 -0.81 14.81 5.28
CA ASN A 56 -0.84 14.24 6.63
C ASN A 56 -1.09 15.31 7.70
N LYS A 57 -0.63 16.55 7.50
CA LYS A 57 -1.04 17.68 8.37
C LYS A 57 -2.57 17.82 8.42
N ARG A 58 -3.28 17.69 7.30
CA ARG A 58 -4.76 17.72 7.31
C ARG A 58 -5.39 16.57 8.09
N VAL A 59 -4.69 15.45 8.27
CA VAL A 59 -5.15 14.35 9.14
C VAL A 59 -4.99 14.74 10.61
N LEU A 60 -3.91 15.45 10.97
CA LEU A 60 -3.77 16.06 12.29
C LEU A 60 -4.82 17.15 12.54
N GLU A 61 -5.15 17.96 11.53
CA GLU A 61 -6.23 18.96 11.60
C GLU A 61 -7.60 18.30 11.89
N MET A 62 -7.85 17.06 11.44
CA MET A 62 -9.06 16.30 11.83
C MET A 62 -9.02 15.81 13.29
N ALA A 63 -7.84 15.51 13.86
CA ALA A 63 -7.72 15.22 15.29
C ALA A 63 -7.93 16.49 16.14
N GLN A 64 -7.59 17.65 15.58
CA GLN A 64 -7.75 18.98 16.18
C GLN A 64 -9.18 19.54 16.07
N ASP A 65 -10.05 18.93 15.25
CA ASP A 65 -11.43 19.39 15.01
C ASP A 65 -12.36 19.01 16.17
N GLU A 66 -12.68 19.98 17.03
CA GLU A 66 -13.56 19.80 18.19
C GLU A 66 -15.04 19.56 17.82
N SER A 67 -15.44 19.71 16.55
CA SER A 67 -16.77 19.30 16.10
C SER A 67 -16.93 17.78 15.96
N LEU A 68 -15.81 17.03 16.01
CA LEU A 68 -15.81 15.57 15.98
C LEU A 68 -15.88 14.96 17.39
N PRO A 69 -16.58 13.82 17.56
CA PRO A 69 -16.57 13.06 18.80
C PRO A 69 -15.15 12.67 19.24
N LEU A 70 -14.91 12.62 20.55
CA LEU A 70 -13.55 12.57 21.10
C LEU A 70 -12.76 11.31 20.72
N LEU A 71 -13.41 10.13 20.64
CA LEU A 71 -12.71 8.91 20.20
C LEU A 71 -12.35 8.96 18.72
N GLU A 72 -13.09 9.72 17.89
CA GLU A 72 -12.75 9.95 16.48
C GLU A 72 -11.54 10.88 16.33
N ARG A 73 -11.41 11.89 17.20
CA ARG A 73 -10.21 12.74 17.27
C ARG A 73 -8.98 11.91 17.66
N ALA A 74 -9.10 11.02 18.64
CA ALA A 74 -8.07 10.05 19.00
C ALA A 74 -7.74 9.08 17.84
N ASN A 75 -8.75 8.62 17.10
CA ASN A 75 -8.59 7.81 15.89
C ASN A 75 -7.81 8.56 14.79
N PHE A 76 -8.13 9.82 14.52
CA PHE A 76 -7.36 10.64 13.56
C PHE A 76 -5.91 10.87 14.01
N ALA A 77 -5.64 10.98 15.31
CA ALA A 77 -4.26 11.01 15.83
C ALA A 77 -3.52 9.68 15.63
N ALA A 78 -4.19 8.53 15.72
CA ALA A 78 -3.63 7.22 15.37
C ALA A 78 -3.37 7.08 13.86
N ILE A 79 -4.31 7.54 13.02
CA ILE A 79 -4.19 7.56 11.55
C ILE A 79 -3.02 8.44 11.12
N PHE A 80 -2.83 9.61 11.74
CA PHE A 80 -1.68 10.48 11.46
C PHE A 80 -0.35 9.75 11.68
N ALA A 81 -0.19 9.08 12.83
CA ALA A 81 1.03 8.34 13.17
C ALA A 81 1.29 7.20 12.18
N SER A 82 0.27 6.36 11.96
CA SER A 82 0.35 5.21 11.03
C SER A 82 0.67 5.63 9.59
N ASN A 83 0.06 6.71 9.09
CA ASN A 83 0.39 7.29 7.79
C ASN A 83 1.85 7.75 7.71
N LEU A 84 2.35 8.41 8.76
CA LEU A 84 3.72 8.94 8.77
C LEU A 84 4.73 7.78 8.81
N ASP A 85 4.43 6.72 9.54
CA ASP A 85 5.23 5.48 9.54
C ASP A 85 5.32 4.90 8.11
N GLU A 86 4.22 4.75 7.36
CA GLU A 86 4.25 4.32 5.94
C GLU A 86 5.14 5.25 5.09
N PHE A 87 5.03 6.57 5.28
CA PHE A 87 5.80 7.55 4.53
C PHE A 87 7.30 7.41 4.75
N PHE A 88 7.75 7.20 5.99
CA PHE A 88 9.16 6.91 6.29
C PHE A 88 9.60 5.55 5.73
N MET A 89 8.80 4.50 5.95
CA MET A 89 9.12 3.12 5.52
C MET A 89 9.32 2.98 4.01
N VAL A 90 8.58 3.75 3.21
CA VAL A 90 8.54 3.60 1.76
C VAL A 90 9.12 4.81 1.03
N ARG A 91 8.66 6.02 1.31
CA ARG A 91 9.01 7.20 0.48
C ARG A 91 10.36 7.79 0.85
N VAL A 92 10.60 7.99 2.15
CA VAL A 92 11.89 8.48 2.64
C VAL A 92 12.98 7.44 2.38
N ALA A 93 12.68 6.16 2.61
CA ALA A 93 13.57 5.06 2.27
C ALA A 93 13.96 5.02 0.78
N GLY A 94 12.98 5.13 -0.12
CA GLY A 94 13.22 5.20 -1.57
C GLY A 94 14.06 6.42 -1.98
N LEU A 95 13.87 7.58 -1.35
CA LEU A 95 14.74 8.75 -1.56
C LEU A 95 16.16 8.55 -1.04
N LYS A 96 16.32 7.97 0.16
CA LYS A 96 17.63 7.66 0.75
C LYS A 96 18.42 6.69 -0.13
N ARG A 97 17.79 5.58 -0.56
CA ARG A 97 18.38 4.62 -1.52
C ARG A 97 18.87 5.31 -2.79
N ARG A 98 18.09 6.23 -3.37
CA ARG A 98 18.50 6.99 -4.57
C ARG A 98 19.72 7.89 -4.33
N VAL A 99 19.87 8.46 -3.14
CA VAL A 99 21.06 9.23 -2.76
C VAL A 99 22.27 8.31 -2.60
N ASP A 100 22.10 7.17 -1.93
CA ASP A 100 23.15 6.19 -1.67
C ASP A 100 23.66 5.53 -2.96
N THR A 101 22.79 5.28 -3.94
CA THR A 101 23.14 4.76 -5.27
C THR A 101 23.57 5.86 -6.26
N GLY A 102 23.68 7.11 -5.84
CA GLY A 102 24.11 8.23 -6.70
C GLY A 102 23.10 8.69 -7.77
N ILE A 103 21.83 8.25 -7.72
CA ILE A 103 20.79 8.58 -8.71
C ILE A 103 20.21 9.97 -8.42
N ALA A 104 20.96 10.99 -8.84
CA ALA A 104 20.71 12.41 -8.54
C ALA A 104 19.60 13.09 -9.36
N VAL A 105 18.75 12.35 -10.08
CA VAL A 105 17.67 12.91 -10.93
C VAL A 105 16.74 13.83 -10.13
N PRO A 106 16.64 15.14 -10.45
CA PRO A 106 15.74 16.04 -9.74
C PRO A 106 14.26 15.65 -9.91
N ALA A 107 13.46 15.96 -8.90
CA ALA A 107 12.01 15.86 -9.00
C ALA A 107 11.44 16.93 -9.97
N PRO A 108 10.18 16.79 -10.45
CA PRO A 108 9.53 17.82 -11.29
C PRO A 108 9.46 19.21 -10.65
N SER A 109 9.57 19.31 -9.33
CA SER A 109 9.71 20.54 -8.53
C SER A 109 11.08 21.23 -8.67
N GLY A 110 12.04 20.62 -9.37
CA GLY A 110 13.44 21.05 -9.44
C GLY A 110 14.30 20.63 -8.26
N MET A 111 13.73 20.05 -7.20
CA MET A 111 14.49 19.62 -6.01
C MET A 111 15.30 18.35 -6.30
N SER A 112 16.58 18.36 -5.93
CA SER A 112 17.40 17.13 -5.86
C SER A 112 16.96 16.23 -4.71
N PRO A 113 17.21 14.90 -4.75
CA PRO A 113 16.83 14.00 -3.67
C PRO A 113 17.38 14.39 -2.28
N ARG A 114 18.58 14.99 -2.21
CA ARG A 114 19.14 15.51 -0.95
C ARG A 114 18.37 16.73 -0.41
N GLN A 115 17.95 17.65 -1.29
CA GLN A 115 17.10 18.77 -0.90
C GLN A 115 15.72 18.30 -0.45
N GLN A 116 15.15 17.29 -1.12
CA GLN A 116 13.89 16.66 -0.69
C GLN A 116 14.02 16.05 0.71
N LEU A 117 15.05 15.22 0.97
CA LEU A 117 15.29 14.61 2.28
C LEU A 117 15.43 15.65 3.40
N ARG A 118 16.20 16.72 3.18
CA ARG A 118 16.33 17.81 4.15
C ARG A 118 15.00 18.52 4.42
N ALA A 119 14.28 18.91 3.36
CA ALA A 119 12.98 19.58 3.49
C ALA A 119 11.90 18.68 4.14
N ILE A 120 11.97 17.37 3.91
CA ILE A 120 11.17 16.35 4.60
C ILE A 120 11.52 16.32 6.08
N SER A 121 12.81 16.20 6.43
CA SER A 121 13.26 16.15 7.83
C SER A 121 12.82 17.38 8.63
N GLU A 122 13.05 18.58 8.09
CA GLU A 122 12.67 19.85 8.74
C GLU A 122 11.16 19.99 8.97
N GLN A 123 10.32 19.39 8.10
CA GLN A 123 8.84 19.44 8.24
C GLN A 123 8.29 18.28 9.07
N ALA A 124 8.83 17.08 8.94
CA ALA A 124 8.38 15.90 9.66
C ALA A 124 8.66 16.02 11.16
N HIS A 125 9.80 16.58 11.58
CA HIS A 125 10.04 16.90 13.00
C HIS A 125 8.98 17.84 13.58
N LYS A 126 8.67 18.93 12.85
CA LYS A 126 7.66 19.91 13.30
C LYS A 126 6.29 19.26 13.45
N LEU A 127 5.85 18.50 12.44
CA LEU A 127 4.55 17.83 12.45
C LEU A 127 4.46 16.71 13.50
N GLN A 128 5.52 15.93 13.70
CA GLN A 128 5.53 14.86 14.71
C GLN A 128 5.55 15.43 16.14
N ASN A 129 6.27 16.54 16.38
CA ASN A 129 6.24 17.23 17.67
C ASN A 129 4.86 17.85 17.94
N GLU A 130 4.27 18.52 16.94
CA GLU A 130 2.91 19.10 17.03
C GLU A 130 1.88 18.01 17.36
N HIS A 131 1.95 16.86 16.68
CA HIS A 131 1.08 15.71 16.92
C HIS A 131 1.28 15.07 18.31
N ALA A 132 2.52 14.82 18.73
CA ALA A 132 2.80 14.18 20.01
C ALA A 132 2.33 15.05 21.19
N HIS A 133 2.61 16.35 21.15
CA HIS A 133 2.07 17.30 22.14
C HIS A 133 0.55 17.39 22.09
N TYR A 134 -0.06 17.52 20.91
CA TYR A 134 -1.53 17.58 20.83
C TYR A 134 -2.22 16.32 21.40
N ALA A 135 -1.64 15.14 21.16
CA ALA A 135 -2.14 13.90 21.74
C ALA A 135 -2.03 13.90 23.28
N ILE A 136 -0.87 14.25 23.83
CA ILE A 136 -0.58 14.15 25.28
C ILE A 136 -1.19 15.30 26.09
N ASP A 137 -1.13 16.52 25.57
CA ASP A 137 -1.51 17.75 26.27
C ASP A 137 -2.97 18.16 25.99
N THR A 138 -3.67 17.51 25.05
CA THR A 138 -5.08 17.82 24.72
C THR A 138 -5.97 16.58 24.61
N ILE A 139 -5.62 15.56 23.82
CA ILE A 139 -6.49 14.38 23.65
C ILE A 139 -6.56 13.54 24.94
N LEU A 140 -5.43 13.21 25.56
CA LEU A 140 -5.43 12.38 26.78
C LEU A 140 -6.14 13.07 27.98
N PRO A 141 -5.97 14.38 28.26
CA PRO A 141 -6.72 15.07 29.30
C PRO A 141 -8.23 15.14 29.01
N ALA A 142 -8.63 15.35 27.75
CA ALA A 142 -10.03 15.31 27.37
C ALA A 142 -10.64 13.91 27.56
N LEU A 143 -9.90 12.84 27.22
CA LEU A 143 -10.34 11.46 27.46
C LEU A 143 -10.48 11.19 28.96
N ALA A 144 -9.56 11.71 29.78
CA ALA A 144 -9.62 11.55 31.23
C ALA A 144 -10.83 12.26 31.86
N ALA A 145 -11.23 13.43 31.33
CA ALA A 145 -12.48 14.09 31.73
C ALA A 145 -13.72 13.24 31.39
N GLU A 146 -13.67 12.49 30.29
CA GLU A 146 -14.67 11.49 29.88
C GLU A 146 -14.50 10.11 30.55
N ARG A 147 -13.68 10.01 31.61
CA ARG A 147 -13.37 8.79 32.39
C ARG A 147 -12.64 7.69 31.61
N ILE A 148 -12.03 8.01 30.48
CA ILE A 148 -11.13 7.13 29.72
C ILE A 148 -9.69 7.54 30.06
N VAL A 149 -9.05 6.84 31.01
CA VAL A 149 -7.82 7.32 31.65
C VAL A 149 -6.63 6.41 31.34
N LEU A 150 -5.57 6.97 30.77
CA LEU A 150 -4.26 6.32 30.74
C LEU A 150 -3.51 6.62 32.05
N LEU A 151 -3.37 5.59 32.88
CA LEU A 151 -2.80 5.65 34.22
C LEU A 151 -1.30 5.34 34.22
N LYS A 152 -0.62 5.92 35.21
CA LYS A 152 0.76 5.59 35.57
C LYS A 152 0.75 4.71 36.81
N TRP A 153 1.80 3.91 36.99
CA TRP A 153 1.89 2.93 38.09
C TRP A 153 1.73 3.56 39.49
N ASP A 154 2.31 4.73 39.69
CA ASP A 154 2.26 5.55 40.91
C ASP A 154 0.87 6.18 41.19
N HIS A 155 -0.03 6.20 40.20
CA HIS A 155 -1.41 6.67 40.33
C HIS A 155 -2.43 5.53 40.52
N LEU A 156 -1.97 4.28 40.58
CA LEU A 156 -2.82 3.11 40.83
C LEU A 156 -3.07 2.91 42.32
N THR A 157 -4.24 2.38 42.68
CA THR A 157 -4.49 1.92 44.06
C THR A 157 -3.69 0.66 44.38
N ALA A 158 -3.43 0.37 45.67
CA ALA A 158 -2.69 -0.83 46.05
C ALA A 158 -3.34 -2.15 45.56
N PRO A 159 -4.69 -2.32 45.58
CA PRO A 159 -5.35 -3.47 44.96
C PRO A 159 -5.16 -3.57 43.44
N GLU A 160 -5.21 -2.44 42.72
CA GLU A 160 -4.92 -2.39 41.27
C GLU A 160 -3.48 -2.81 40.98
N GLN A 161 -2.50 -2.30 41.74
CA GLN A 161 -1.09 -2.69 41.64
C GLN A 161 -0.94 -4.20 41.88
N GLU A 162 -1.51 -4.76 42.94
CA GLU A 162 -1.42 -6.21 43.22
C GLU A 162 -2.05 -7.06 42.10
N ARG A 163 -3.20 -6.61 41.55
CA ARG A 163 -3.87 -7.28 40.42
C ARG A 163 -2.99 -7.27 39.17
N LEU A 164 -2.41 -6.11 38.84
CA LEU A 164 -1.55 -5.93 37.67
C LEU A 164 -0.17 -6.60 37.83
N SER A 165 0.38 -6.66 39.05
CA SER A 165 1.57 -7.47 39.35
C SER A 165 1.30 -8.96 39.16
N ARG A 166 0.14 -9.47 39.61
CA ARG A 166 -0.25 -10.87 39.34
C ARG A 166 -0.45 -11.15 37.86
N PHE A 167 -1.05 -10.22 37.11
CA PHE A 167 -1.15 -10.30 35.64
C PHE A 167 0.23 -10.29 34.97
N PHE A 168 1.13 -9.37 35.36
CA PHE A 168 2.49 -9.29 34.85
C PHE A 168 3.24 -10.61 35.02
N HIS A 169 3.32 -11.14 36.25
CA HIS A 169 4.08 -12.37 36.53
C HIS A 169 3.50 -13.61 35.83
N ARG A 170 2.17 -13.67 35.62
CA ARG A 170 1.50 -14.83 35.00
C ARG A 170 1.45 -14.81 33.47
N GLN A 171 1.28 -13.63 32.87
CA GLN A 171 1.00 -13.50 31.43
C GLN A 171 2.07 -12.72 30.66
N VAL A 172 2.68 -11.69 31.26
CA VAL A 172 3.64 -10.81 30.57
C VAL A 172 5.07 -11.33 30.74
N PHE A 173 5.51 -11.55 31.98
CA PHE A 173 6.88 -11.99 32.29
C PHE A 173 7.32 -13.25 31.51
N PRO A 174 6.50 -14.31 31.34
CA PRO A 174 6.91 -15.51 30.60
C PRO A 174 7.17 -15.29 29.11
N VAL A 175 6.68 -14.19 28.51
CA VAL A 175 6.92 -13.84 27.09
C VAL A 175 8.01 -12.77 26.91
N LEU A 176 8.59 -12.25 28.00
CA LEU A 176 9.67 -11.27 27.93
C LEU A 176 11.04 -11.94 27.88
N THR A 177 11.90 -11.45 26.99
CA THR A 177 13.30 -11.86 26.91
C THR A 177 14.18 -10.60 26.93
N PRO A 178 14.80 -10.25 28.06
CA PRO A 178 15.73 -9.13 28.13
C PRO A 178 17.01 -9.48 27.36
N LEU A 179 17.41 -8.63 26.42
CA LEU A 179 18.63 -8.79 25.63
C LEU A 179 19.71 -7.82 26.12
N ALA A 180 20.63 -8.31 26.94
CA ALA A 180 21.82 -7.57 27.37
C ALA A 180 22.79 -7.35 26.19
N VAL A 181 23.58 -6.28 26.26
CA VAL A 181 24.61 -5.94 25.26
C VAL A 181 25.96 -5.75 25.94
N ASP A 182 26.92 -6.58 25.54
CA ASP A 182 28.29 -6.65 26.07
C ASP A 182 29.25 -7.21 24.98
N PRO A 183 30.54 -7.46 25.25
CA PRO A 183 31.47 -7.99 24.24
C PRO A 183 31.14 -9.39 23.69
N ALA A 184 30.40 -10.22 24.43
CA ALA A 184 29.93 -11.53 23.97
C ALA A 184 28.53 -11.45 23.33
N HIS A 185 27.70 -10.50 23.78
CA HIS A 185 26.34 -10.28 23.30
C HIS A 185 26.26 -8.98 22.46
N PRO A 186 26.39 -9.04 21.12
CA PRO A 186 26.34 -7.85 20.28
C PRO A 186 24.97 -7.17 20.31
N PHE A 187 24.92 -5.90 19.92
CA PHE A 187 23.68 -5.12 19.92
C PHE A 187 22.60 -5.81 19.07
N PRO A 188 21.40 -6.10 19.63
CA PRO A 188 20.43 -6.97 18.99
C PRO A 188 19.76 -6.30 17.80
N TYR A 189 19.21 -7.12 16.91
CA TYR A 189 18.34 -6.64 15.85
C TYR A 189 17.05 -6.05 16.44
N ILE A 190 16.76 -4.78 16.12
CA ILE A 190 15.53 -4.08 16.48
C ILE A 190 14.57 -4.11 15.29
N SER A 191 13.43 -4.80 15.43
CA SER A 191 12.37 -4.88 14.41
C SER A 191 11.78 -3.52 14.06
N GLY A 192 11.34 -3.35 12.80
CA GLY A 192 10.59 -2.17 12.36
C GLY A 192 9.27 -1.98 13.13
N ASN A 193 8.94 -0.74 13.45
CA ASN A 193 7.74 -0.25 14.16
C ASN A 193 7.42 -0.88 15.53
N SER A 194 8.23 -1.85 15.99
CA SER A 194 8.13 -2.41 17.33
C SER A 194 8.54 -1.38 18.39
N LEU A 195 7.75 -1.29 19.47
CA LEU A 195 8.10 -0.53 20.67
C LEU A 195 9.05 -1.35 21.55
N ASN A 196 10.05 -0.67 22.12
CA ASN A 196 11.11 -1.28 22.92
C ASN A 196 11.44 -0.41 24.13
N LEU A 197 11.88 -1.02 25.22
CA LEU A 197 12.56 -0.33 26.32
C LEU A 197 14.06 -0.46 26.16
N ALA A 198 14.74 0.68 26.21
CA ALA A 198 16.17 0.80 26.39
C ALA A 198 16.44 0.97 27.89
N VAL A 199 17.12 -0.01 28.48
CA VAL A 199 17.36 -0.09 29.93
C VAL A 199 18.87 -0.01 30.18
N LEU A 200 19.29 0.91 31.03
CA LEU A 200 20.64 0.94 31.58
C LEU A 200 20.60 0.31 32.97
N VAL A 201 21.39 -0.75 33.17
CA VAL A 201 21.48 -1.50 34.42
C VAL A 201 22.92 -1.48 34.92
N GLU A 202 23.13 -1.19 36.20
CA GLU A 202 24.45 -1.16 36.83
C GLU A 202 24.62 -2.37 37.75
N ASN A 203 25.75 -3.06 37.63
CA ASN A 203 26.12 -4.12 38.55
C ASN A 203 26.64 -3.50 39.86
N PRO A 204 25.98 -3.68 41.02
CA PRO A 204 26.35 -2.99 42.26
C PRO A 204 27.74 -3.35 42.79
N THR A 205 28.27 -4.53 42.45
CA THR A 205 29.56 -5.03 42.92
C THR A 205 30.75 -4.48 42.12
N SER A 206 30.58 -4.27 40.81
CA SER A 206 31.64 -3.82 39.91
C SER A 206 31.50 -2.37 39.44
N GLY A 207 30.37 -1.71 39.72
CA GLY A 207 30.05 -0.36 39.25
C GLY A 207 29.86 -0.24 37.73
N LYS A 208 29.92 -1.35 36.98
CA LYS A 208 29.79 -1.35 35.52
C LYS A 208 28.34 -1.18 35.10
N THR A 209 28.09 -0.22 34.23
CA THR A 209 26.80 -0.03 33.56
C THR A 209 26.75 -0.82 32.27
N HIS A 210 25.67 -1.56 32.08
CA HIS A 210 25.36 -2.36 30.90
C HIS A 210 24.06 -1.85 30.26
N PHE A 211 23.96 -1.99 28.94
CA PHE A 211 22.71 -1.75 28.23
C PHE A 211 21.95 -3.06 28.05
N ALA A 212 20.65 -3.03 28.24
CA ALA A 212 19.74 -4.09 27.89
C ALA A 212 18.54 -3.56 27.12
N ARG A 213 18.01 -4.37 26.21
CA ARG A 213 16.79 -4.11 25.46
C ARG A 213 15.70 -5.06 25.90
N VAL A 214 14.51 -4.54 26.21
CA VAL A 214 13.29 -5.34 26.39
C VAL A 214 12.34 -4.99 25.25
N LYS A 215 11.81 -5.98 24.54
CA LYS A 215 10.79 -5.75 23.51
C LYS A 215 9.41 -5.67 24.18
N ILE A 216 8.57 -4.73 23.77
CA ILE A 216 7.14 -4.80 24.11
C ILE A 216 6.51 -5.93 23.26
N PRO A 217 5.78 -6.90 23.84
CA PRO A 217 5.22 -8.01 23.07
C PRO A 217 4.08 -7.55 22.15
N ASP A 218 4.23 -7.73 20.83
CA ASP A 218 3.18 -7.36 19.85
C ASP A 218 1.98 -8.34 19.85
N ASN A 219 2.05 -9.44 20.61
CA ASN A 219 1.03 -10.48 20.73
C ASN A 219 0.14 -10.34 21.97
N LEU A 220 0.30 -9.26 22.72
CA LEU A 220 -0.56 -8.87 23.85
C LEU A 220 -1.11 -7.45 23.58
N PRO A 221 -2.30 -7.09 24.08
CA PRO A 221 -2.80 -5.71 23.99
C PRO A 221 -1.80 -4.73 24.61
N ARG A 222 -1.59 -3.57 23.97
CA ARG A 222 -0.68 -2.56 24.52
C ARG A 222 -1.36 -1.76 25.64
N LEU A 223 -2.69 -1.63 25.62
CA LEU A 223 -3.47 -1.13 26.75
C LEU A 223 -3.92 -2.31 27.63
N VAL A 224 -3.40 -2.36 28.86
CA VAL A 224 -3.83 -3.32 29.88
C VAL A 224 -4.88 -2.64 30.76
N ALA A 225 -6.07 -3.22 30.84
CA ALA A 225 -7.16 -2.69 31.68
C ALA A 225 -6.77 -2.70 33.17
N VAL A 226 -6.98 -1.57 33.85
CA VAL A 226 -6.68 -1.35 35.28
C VAL A 226 -7.88 -1.71 36.14
N ASP A 227 -9.07 -1.34 35.67
CA ASP A 227 -10.36 -1.71 36.25
C ASP A 227 -10.98 -2.81 35.38
N ASP A 228 -11.68 -3.77 35.99
CA ASP A 228 -12.57 -4.64 35.21
C ASP A 228 -13.86 -3.87 34.91
N LEU A 229 -14.37 -4.00 33.68
CA LEU A 229 -15.64 -3.40 33.30
C LEU A 229 -16.76 -4.01 34.17
N THR A 230 -17.69 -3.17 34.61
CA THR A 230 -18.79 -3.45 35.57
C THR A 230 -18.37 -3.65 37.03
N ASP A 231 -18.66 -2.63 37.85
CA ASP A 231 -18.98 -2.80 39.28
C ASP A 231 -20.52 -2.82 39.38
N GLU A 232 -21.11 -3.90 39.89
CA GLU A 232 -22.58 -4.10 39.85
C GLU A 232 -23.35 -3.23 40.87
N GLU A 233 -22.66 -2.61 41.84
CA GLU A 233 -23.30 -1.90 42.95
C GLU A 233 -22.95 -0.39 43.02
N GLY A 234 -21.97 0.08 42.25
CA GLY A 234 -21.41 1.43 42.31
C GLY A 234 -21.58 2.26 41.04
N ARG A 235 -22.36 3.35 41.09
CA ARG A 235 -22.48 4.29 39.96
C ARG A 235 -21.14 5.00 39.73
N GLU A 236 -20.43 4.64 38.66
CA GLU A 236 -19.84 5.50 37.61
C GLU A 236 -18.71 4.77 36.86
N GLU A 237 -18.99 4.26 35.65
CA GLU A 237 -18.00 3.52 34.85
C GLU A 237 -16.74 4.34 34.54
N ARG A 238 -15.58 3.70 34.75
CA ARG A 238 -14.24 4.20 34.45
C ARG A 238 -13.54 3.22 33.52
N TYR A 239 -12.97 3.74 32.44
CA TYR A 239 -12.18 2.99 31.48
C TYR A 239 -10.69 3.27 31.74
N GLY A 240 -10.16 2.69 32.82
CA GLY A 240 -8.76 2.83 33.24
C GLY A 240 -7.83 1.85 32.51
N PHE A 241 -6.73 2.34 31.95
CA PHE A 241 -5.70 1.50 31.30
C PHE A 241 -4.29 1.90 31.72
N ILE A 242 -3.37 0.95 31.80
CA ILE A 242 -1.92 1.18 31.86
C ILE A 242 -1.29 0.68 30.56
N THR A 243 -0.31 1.42 30.02
CA THR A 243 0.40 0.95 28.83
C THR A 243 1.37 -0.18 29.19
N MET A 244 1.51 -1.17 28.30
CA MET A 244 2.37 -2.33 28.50
C MET A 244 3.82 -1.92 28.80
N GLU A 245 4.34 -0.87 28.15
CA GLU A 245 5.67 -0.35 28.47
C GLU A 245 5.79 0.20 29.90
N ASN A 246 4.77 0.86 30.45
CA ASN A 246 4.77 1.35 31.83
C ASN A 246 4.61 0.21 32.84
N LEU A 247 3.78 -0.80 32.54
CA LEU A 247 3.63 -2.00 33.36
C LEU A 247 4.96 -2.78 33.43
N ILE A 248 5.69 -2.89 32.33
CA ILE A 248 7.01 -3.53 32.29
C ILE A 248 8.04 -2.67 33.04
N ILE A 249 8.04 -1.34 32.88
CA ILE A 249 8.93 -0.43 33.63
C ILE A 249 8.78 -0.63 35.15
N ALA A 250 7.55 -0.74 35.64
CA ALA A 250 7.26 -0.96 37.06
C ALA A 250 7.81 -2.29 37.63
N HIS A 251 8.10 -3.27 36.76
CA HIS A 251 8.56 -4.61 37.14
C HIS A 251 9.96 -4.96 36.57
N LEU A 252 10.76 -3.98 36.16
CA LEU A 252 12.08 -4.23 35.56
C LEU A 252 13.03 -5.00 36.51
N GLU A 253 12.89 -4.84 37.82
CA GLU A 253 13.70 -5.57 38.81
C GLU A 253 13.53 -7.10 38.69
N SER A 254 12.33 -7.59 38.32
CA SER A 254 12.09 -9.02 38.06
C SER A 254 12.86 -9.54 36.84
N LEU A 255 13.17 -8.68 35.86
CA LEU A 255 13.93 -9.04 34.66
C LEU A 255 15.45 -8.91 34.85
N PHE A 256 15.90 -8.14 35.84
CA PHE A 256 17.31 -7.85 36.10
C PHE A 256 17.67 -8.08 37.59
N PRO A 257 17.44 -9.29 38.14
CA PRO A 257 17.68 -9.57 39.55
C PRO A 257 19.14 -9.30 39.95
N GLY A 258 19.33 -8.58 41.05
CA GLY A 258 20.65 -8.19 41.56
C GLY A 258 21.33 -7.02 40.82
N MET A 259 20.69 -6.42 39.83
CA MET A 259 21.18 -5.23 39.12
C MET A 259 20.40 -3.98 39.52
N ARG A 260 21.08 -2.82 39.56
CA ARG A 260 20.44 -1.53 39.82
C ARG A 260 19.98 -0.89 38.52
N ILE A 261 18.67 -0.69 38.33
CA ILE A 261 18.15 0.07 37.19
C ILE A 261 18.58 1.53 37.32
N LYS A 262 19.23 2.08 36.28
CA LYS A 262 19.68 3.48 36.21
C LYS A 262 18.76 4.34 35.37
N GLU A 263 18.33 3.80 34.24
CA GLU A 263 17.48 4.47 33.27
C GLU A 263 16.66 3.42 32.53
N ALA A 264 15.39 3.72 32.26
CA ALA A 264 14.54 2.92 31.39
C ALA A 264 13.69 3.85 30.55
N ARG A 265 13.78 3.76 29.22
CA ARG A 265 13.11 4.67 28.28
C ARG A 265 12.58 3.93 27.06
N SER A 266 11.37 4.30 26.65
CA SER A 266 10.77 3.80 25.42
C SER A 266 11.50 4.34 24.18
N PHE A 267 11.68 3.48 23.19
CA PHE A 267 12.14 3.84 21.84
C PHE A 267 11.52 2.91 20.78
N ARG A 268 11.40 3.39 19.55
CA ARG A 268 10.99 2.58 18.39
C ARG A 268 11.80 2.96 17.14
N VAL A 269 11.90 2.03 16.19
CA VAL A 269 12.67 2.21 14.96
C VAL A 269 11.79 1.95 13.76
N THR A 270 11.71 2.89 12.84
CA THR A 270 11.09 2.70 11.52
C THR A 270 12.18 2.38 10.50
N ARG A 271 11.94 1.36 9.67
CA ARG A 271 12.92 0.80 8.71
C ARG A 271 12.44 0.91 7.27
N ASN A 272 13.35 0.77 6.32
CA ASN A 272 12.97 0.58 4.92
C ASN A 272 12.16 -0.71 4.79
N GLU A 273 10.97 -0.61 4.19
CA GLU A 273 10.12 -1.74 3.84
C GLU A 273 9.73 -1.79 2.34
N ASP A 274 10.33 -0.95 1.50
CA ASP A 274 10.10 -1.00 0.05
C ASP A 274 10.79 -2.23 -0.56
N ILE A 275 10.01 -3.05 -1.27
CA ILE A 275 10.43 -4.30 -1.92
C ILE A 275 10.80 -4.00 -3.38
N ASP A 276 11.99 -4.43 -3.82
CA ASP A 276 12.43 -4.33 -5.20
C ASP A 276 12.79 -5.72 -5.75
N VAL A 277 11.81 -6.40 -6.36
CA VAL A 277 11.99 -7.74 -6.96
C VAL A 277 12.24 -7.61 -8.46
N GLU A 278 13.41 -8.03 -8.93
CA GLU A 278 13.74 -8.20 -10.34
C GLU A 278 12.81 -9.24 -11.00
N GLU A 279 12.23 -8.89 -12.16
CA GLU A 279 11.14 -9.63 -12.79
C GLU A 279 11.63 -10.47 -13.98
N ASP A 280 12.40 -11.52 -13.70
CA ASP A 280 13.01 -12.37 -14.75
C ASP A 280 12.07 -13.45 -15.31
N ASP A 281 11.20 -14.07 -14.50
CA ASP A 281 10.26 -15.12 -14.94
C ASP A 281 9.01 -15.21 -14.03
N ALA A 282 7.83 -15.46 -14.61
CA ALA A 282 6.55 -15.48 -13.89
C ALA A 282 6.41 -16.66 -12.90
N GLU A 283 6.91 -17.85 -13.24
CA GLU A 283 6.90 -19.02 -12.34
C GLU A 283 7.85 -18.82 -11.14
N ASN A 284 8.91 -18.04 -11.31
CA ASN A 284 9.85 -17.70 -10.24
C ASN A 284 9.39 -16.50 -9.39
N LEU A 285 8.45 -15.69 -9.87
CA LEU A 285 8.03 -14.44 -9.20
C LEU A 285 7.48 -14.68 -7.79
N LEU A 286 6.66 -15.71 -7.58
CA LEU A 286 6.16 -16.07 -6.24
C LEU A 286 7.31 -16.38 -5.27
N ASN A 287 8.20 -17.30 -5.65
CA ASN A 287 9.31 -17.74 -4.82
C ASN A 287 10.33 -16.61 -4.57
N ALA A 288 10.54 -15.74 -5.56
CA ALA A 288 11.36 -14.54 -5.43
C ALA A 288 10.74 -13.52 -4.45
N MET A 289 9.42 -13.33 -4.51
CA MET A 289 8.71 -12.46 -3.56
C MET A 289 8.71 -13.03 -2.13
N GLU A 290 8.53 -14.34 -1.94
CA GLU A 290 8.68 -15.00 -0.63
C GLU A 290 10.09 -14.76 -0.04
N LYS A 291 11.14 -14.91 -0.87
CA LYS A 291 12.52 -14.66 -0.46
C LYS A 291 12.77 -13.18 -0.12
N GLU A 292 12.21 -12.25 -0.90
CA GLU A 292 12.41 -10.81 -0.65
C GLU A 292 11.61 -10.31 0.55
N LEU A 293 10.43 -10.88 0.84
CA LEU A 293 9.69 -10.60 2.08
C LEU A 293 10.48 -10.96 3.34
N LEU A 294 11.27 -12.05 3.28
CA LEU A 294 12.18 -12.41 4.37
C LEU A 294 13.35 -11.42 4.52
N GLN A 295 13.85 -10.85 3.41
CA GLN A 295 14.93 -9.84 3.43
C GLN A 295 14.43 -8.45 3.87
N ARG A 296 13.23 -8.04 3.43
CA ARG A 296 12.53 -6.80 3.84
C ARG A 296 12.52 -6.62 5.35
N ARG A 297 12.32 -7.70 6.10
CA ARG A 297 12.34 -7.70 7.58
C ARG A 297 13.63 -7.14 8.19
N PHE A 298 14.72 -7.00 7.43
CA PHE A 298 16.04 -6.51 7.84
C PHE A 298 16.46 -5.18 7.19
N GLY A 299 15.55 -4.46 6.51
CA GLY A 299 15.85 -3.19 5.86
C GLY A 299 16.51 -2.14 6.79
N PRO A 300 17.36 -1.24 6.27
CA PRO A 300 18.10 -0.28 7.09
C PRO A 300 17.16 0.66 7.89
N PRO A 301 17.56 1.13 9.08
CA PRO A 301 16.84 2.16 9.82
C PRO A 301 16.74 3.47 9.02
N ILE A 302 15.56 4.10 9.11
CA ILE A 302 15.24 5.38 8.47
C ILE A 302 14.82 6.42 9.52
N ARG A 303 14.28 6.00 10.67
CA ARG A 303 13.91 6.88 11.79
C ARG A 303 14.06 6.14 13.11
N LEU A 304 14.61 6.81 14.12
CA LEU A 304 14.61 6.42 15.52
C LEU A 304 13.73 7.41 16.29
N GLU A 305 12.72 6.92 16.99
CA GLU A 305 11.95 7.70 17.96
C GLU A 305 12.32 7.26 19.36
N ILE A 306 12.54 8.21 20.26
CA ILE A 306 12.97 8.00 21.64
C ILE A 306 12.25 9.00 22.56
N SER A 307 12.00 8.63 23.81
CA SER A 307 11.52 9.59 24.81
C SER A 307 12.44 10.81 24.89
N ASP A 308 11.86 11.99 24.90
CA ASP A 308 12.50 13.27 25.23
C ASP A 308 13.24 13.25 26.58
N THR A 309 12.70 12.57 27.59
CA THR A 309 13.32 12.35 28.91
C THR A 309 14.51 11.37 28.90
N ALA A 310 14.91 10.86 27.74
CA ALA A 310 16.08 9.99 27.61
C ALA A 310 17.40 10.78 27.65
N SER A 311 18.37 10.24 28.39
CA SER A 311 19.67 10.86 28.57
C SER A 311 20.39 11.07 27.22
N PRO A 312 21.21 12.13 27.08
CA PRO A 312 22.04 12.33 25.90
C PRO A 312 22.91 11.10 25.57
N PHE A 313 23.41 10.43 26.61
CA PHE A 313 24.16 9.18 26.49
C PHE A 313 23.33 8.05 25.86
N LEU A 314 22.12 7.77 26.39
CA LEU A 314 21.28 6.69 25.88
C LEU A 314 20.84 6.94 24.43
N SER A 315 20.50 8.18 24.11
CA SER A 315 20.15 8.62 22.76
C SER A 315 21.31 8.46 21.78
N GLN A 316 22.53 8.87 22.15
CA GLN A 316 23.72 8.72 21.31
C GLN A 316 24.16 7.25 21.18
N LEU A 317 24.02 6.45 22.23
CA LEU A 317 24.25 5.01 22.19
C LEU A 317 23.31 4.32 21.19
N LEU A 318 22.00 4.59 21.26
CA LEU A 318 21.04 4.04 20.30
C LEU A 318 21.30 4.53 18.87
N ALA A 319 21.55 5.83 18.68
CA ALA A 319 21.81 6.40 17.36
C ALA A 319 23.05 5.78 16.69
N SER A 320 24.16 5.68 17.43
CA SER A 320 25.41 5.08 16.93
C SER A 320 25.29 3.58 16.65
N LYS A 321 24.62 2.80 17.52
CA LYS A 321 24.41 1.36 17.32
C LYS A 321 23.45 1.06 16.15
N LEU A 322 22.42 1.89 15.95
CA LEU A 322 21.48 1.78 14.83
C LEU A 322 21.99 2.42 13.52
N ARG A 323 23.10 3.17 13.58
CA ARG A 323 23.68 3.93 12.45
C ARG A 323 22.70 4.93 11.82
N VAL A 324 21.89 5.57 12.67
CA VAL A 324 21.03 6.69 12.27
C VAL A 324 21.74 8.02 12.54
N THR A 325 21.49 9.00 11.67
CA THR A 325 21.99 10.36 11.81
C THR A 325 21.14 11.17 12.81
N ASN A 326 21.65 12.29 13.31
CA ASN A 326 20.88 13.15 14.23
C ASN A 326 19.57 13.67 13.59
N GLU A 327 19.52 13.85 12.26
CA GLU A 327 18.31 14.22 11.50
C GLU A 327 17.28 13.08 11.39
N GLU A 328 17.61 11.89 11.89
CA GLU A 328 16.74 10.72 11.93
C GLU A 328 16.33 10.36 13.38
N VAL A 329 16.77 11.15 14.39
CA VAL A 329 16.46 10.95 15.82
C VAL A 329 15.39 11.92 16.29
N TYR A 330 14.19 11.39 16.51
CA TYR A 330 13.00 12.12 16.95
C TYR A 330 12.87 11.94 18.47
N ARG A 331 13.10 13.01 19.23
CA ARG A 331 12.85 13.06 20.68
C ARG A 331 11.42 13.54 20.91
N LEU A 332 10.59 12.68 21.50
CA LEU A 332 9.15 12.92 21.64
C LEU A 332 8.69 12.68 23.09
N PRO A 333 7.68 13.42 23.59
CA PRO A 333 7.03 13.13 24.85
C PRO A 333 6.35 11.75 24.82
N THR A 334 6.18 11.14 26.00
CA THR A 334 5.65 9.76 26.17
C THR A 334 4.18 9.74 26.58
N PRO A 335 3.38 8.73 26.15
CA PRO A 335 3.78 7.51 25.45
C PRO A 335 4.22 7.74 24.00
N LEU A 336 5.24 7.00 23.55
CA LEU A 336 5.59 6.97 22.12
C LEU A 336 4.53 6.19 21.34
N ASP A 337 4.51 6.32 20.02
CA ASP A 337 3.61 5.58 19.13
C ASP A 337 2.12 5.74 19.48
N MET A 338 1.50 6.79 18.95
CA MET A 338 0.06 7.05 19.14
C MET A 338 -0.85 6.11 18.35
N THR A 339 -0.33 5.10 17.63
CA THR A 339 -1.21 4.07 17.04
C THR A 339 -1.95 3.25 18.10
N VAL A 340 -1.46 3.24 19.34
CA VAL A 340 -2.17 2.69 20.52
C VAL A 340 -3.57 3.29 20.72
N LEU A 341 -3.84 4.52 20.27
CA LEU A 341 -5.17 5.13 20.34
C LEU A 341 -6.21 4.38 19.48
N TYR A 342 -5.81 3.51 18.55
CA TYR A 342 -6.74 2.59 17.87
C TYR A 342 -7.37 1.58 18.85
N GLU A 343 -6.69 1.17 19.92
CA GLU A 343 -7.25 0.19 20.88
C GLU A 343 -8.47 0.76 21.62
N LEU A 344 -8.50 2.08 21.86
CA LEU A 344 -9.62 2.79 22.48
C LEU A 344 -10.92 2.75 21.64
N GLN A 345 -10.85 2.44 20.34
CA GLN A 345 -12.05 2.27 19.51
C GLN A 345 -12.91 1.07 19.91
N SER A 346 -12.39 0.16 20.75
CA SER A 346 -13.14 -0.96 21.30
C SER A 346 -14.09 -0.59 22.46
N ILE A 347 -13.88 0.56 23.12
CA ILE A 347 -14.65 1.03 24.30
C ILE A 347 -16.13 1.28 23.94
N ASP A 348 -17.08 0.84 24.75
CA ASP A 348 -18.51 1.05 24.48
C ASP A 348 -19.02 2.43 24.95
N ARG A 349 -18.52 3.48 24.28
CA ARG A 349 -18.96 4.87 24.43
C ARG A 349 -19.48 5.43 23.11
N PRO A 350 -20.72 5.08 22.70
CA PRO A 350 -21.29 5.49 21.41
C PRO A 350 -21.57 7.00 21.32
N ASP A 351 -21.66 7.68 22.46
CA ASP A 351 -21.73 9.14 22.61
C ASP A 351 -20.41 9.84 22.23
N LEU A 352 -19.27 9.15 22.38
CA LEU A 352 -17.94 9.66 22.01
C LEU A 352 -17.48 9.23 20.61
N LYS A 353 -18.36 8.59 19.82
CA LYS A 353 -18.07 8.09 18.46
C LYS A 353 -19.03 8.70 17.42
N LEU A 354 -18.68 8.60 16.14
CA LEU A 354 -19.65 8.84 15.08
C LEU A 354 -20.74 7.77 15.12
N ARG A 355 -22.00 8.18 14.89
CA ARG A 355 -23.12 7.23 14.75
C ARG A 355 -22.78 6.20 13.66
N PRO A 356 -22.80 4.89 13.98
CA PRO A 356 -22.53 3.85 12.98
C PRO A 356 -23.47 3.95 11.80
N PHE A 357 -22.92 3.94 10.59
CA PHE A 357 -23.70 3.90 9.36
C PHE A 357 -23.92 2.46 8.93
N VAL A 358 -25.19 2.03 8.87
CA VAL A 358 -25.58 0.72 8.36
C VAL A 358 -25.82 0.85 6.85
N PRO A 359 -25.07 0.13 6.01
CA PRO A 359 -25.24 0.19 4.57
C PRO A 359 -26.50 -0.56 4.13
N THR A 360 -27.29 0.04 3.23
CA THR A 360 -28.52 -0.55 2.72
C THR A 360 -28.28 -1.29 1.41
N THR A 361 -29.21 -2.17 1.03
CA THR A 361 -29.16 -2.78 -0.31
C THR A 361 -29.56 -1.74 -1.37
N ASN A 362 -28.85 -1.70 -2.49
CA ASN A 362 -29.18 -0.78 -3.58
C ASN A 362 -30.61 -1.05 -4.10
N ARG A 363 -31.42 0.01 -4.28
CA ARG A 363 -32.84 -0.11 -4.64
C ARG A 363 -33.11 -0.80 -5.98
N GLN A 364 -32.12 -0.83 -6.89
CA GLN A 364 -32.22 -1.56 -8.16
C GLN A 364 -32.02 -3.08 -7.97
N ILE A 365 -31.36 -3.51 -6.88
CA ILE A 365 -31.17 -4.92 -6.51
C ILE A 365 -32.34 -5.40 -5.63
N ALA A 366 -32.76 -4.58 -4.65
CA ALA A 366 -33.86 -4.88 -3.76
C ALA A 366 -34.69 -3.62 -3.49
N GLN A 367 -35.95 -3.59 -3.93
CA GLN A 367 -36.85 -2.46 -3.65
C GLN A 367 -37.24 -2.37 -2.16
N VAL A 368 -37.30 -3.52 -1.49
CA VAL A 368 -37.58 -3.70 -0.06
C VAL A 368 -36.60 -4.73 0.48
N GLU A 369 -36.14 -4.56 1.72
CA GLU A 369 -35.27 -5.56 2.35
C GLU A 369 -36.06 -6.84 2.67
N SER A 370 -35.59 -7.97 2.15
CA SER A 370 -36.23 -9.29 2.27
C SER A 370 -35.25 -10.33 2.77
N SER A 371 -35.73 -11.33 3.51
CA SER A 371 -34.95 -12.51 3.89
C SER A 371 -34.62 -13.43 2.71
N GLN A 372 -35.33 -13.31 1.59
CA GLN A 372 -35.01 -14.02 0.34
C GLN A 372 -33.86 -13.35 -0.41
N ALA A 373 -32.99 -14.16 -0.99
CA ALA A 373 -31.91 -13.70 -1.87
C ALA A 373 -32.48 -13.21 -3.21
N GLN A 374 -32.25 -11.94 -3.54
CA GLN A 374 -32.67 -11.33 -4.80
C GLN A 374 -31.81 -11.80 -5.98
N ASP A 375 -32.38 -12.05 -7.16
CA ASP A 375 -31.63 -12.40 -8.37
C ASP A 375 -30.87 -11.17 -8.90
N VAL A 376 -29.58 -11.07 -8.56
CA VAL A 376 -28.74 -9.94 -8.96
C VAL A 376 -28.55 -9.92 -10.48
N PHE A 377 -28.60 -11.07 -11.18
CA PHE A 377 -28.55 -11.11 -12.63
C PHE A 377 -29.82 -10.54 -13.26
N ALA A 378 -31.01 -10.81 -12.69
CA ALA A 378 -32.26 -10.19 -13.12
C ALA A 378 -32.19 -8.67 -13.02
N SER A 379 -31.80 -8.13 -11.86
CA SER A 379 -31.64 -6.69 -11.66
C SER A 379 -30.69 -6.05 -12.69
N ILE A 380 -29.57 -6.70 -13.01
CA ILE A 380 -28.62 -6.19 -14.01
C ILE A 380 -29.18 -6.27 -15.45
N ARG A 381 -30.09 -7.21 -15.75
CA ARG A 381 -30.77 -7.26 -17.06
C ARG A 381 -31.79 -6.14 -17.24
N GLU A 382 -32.43 -5.69 -16.15
CA GLU A 382 -33.39 -4.57 -16.19
C GLU A 382 -32.67 -3.23 -16.43
N GLY A 383 -31.45 -3.06 -15.91
CA GLY A 383 -30.60 -1.94 -16.25
C GLY A 383 -29.24 -1.92 -15.54
N ASP A 384 -28.37 -1.01 -15.97
CA ASP A 384 -27.10 -0.74 -15.30
C ASP A 384 -27.34 -0.26 -13.86
N ILE A 385 -26.60 -0.83 -12.90
CA ILE A 385 -26.69 -0.49 -11.47
C ILE A 385 -25.40 0.19 -11.03
N LEU A 386 -25.52 1.41 -10.52
CA LEU A 386 -24.41 2.16 -9.95
C LEU A 386 -24.43 2.04 -8.43
N LEU A 387 -23.41 1.37 -7.90
CA LEU A 387 -23.13 1.20 -6.48
C LEU A 387 -22.21 2.32 -5.98
N HIS A 388 -22.49 2.85 -4.80
CA HIS A 388 -21.69 3.84 -4.10
C HIS A 388 -21.40 3.36 -2.68
N HIS A 389 -20.26 2.70 -2.48
CA HIS A 389 -19.79 2.31 -1.16
C HIS A 389 -19.25 3.54 -0.41
N PRO A 390 -19.37 3.62 0.93
CA PRO A 390 -19.95 2.63 1.84
C PRO A 390 -21.47 2.70 1.96
N TYR A 391 -22.17 3.52 1.17
CA TYR A 391 -23.62 3.74 1.30
C TYR A 391 -24.44 2.52 0.86
N ASP A 392 -24.13 1.98 -0.33
CA ASP A 392 -24.62 0.69 -0.77
C ASP A 392 -23.82 -0.44 -0.11
N SER A 393 -24.52 -1.48 0.34
CA SER A 393 -23.90 -2.65 0.98
C SER A 393 -23.12 -3.50 0.00
N PHE A 394 -21.81 -3.66 0.25
CA PHE A 394 -20.94 -4.55 -0.52
C PHE A 394 -21.36 -6.02 -0.41
N SER A 395 -21.95 -6.44 0.71
CA SER A 395 -22.35 -7.85 0.92
C SER A 395 -23.56 -8.24 0.08
N THR A 396 -24.57 -7.35 -0.05
CA THR A 396 -25.79 -7.62 -0.83
C THR A 396 -25.69 -7.18 -2.30
N SER A 397 -24.54 -6.63 -2.72
CA SER A 397 -24.27 -6.26 -4.12
C SER A 397 -23.11 -7.07 -4.72
N VAL A 398 -21.87 -6.59 -4.61
CA VAL A 398 -20.69 -7.18 -5.28
C VAL A 398 -20.35 -8.58 -4.77
N GLN A 399 -20.50 -8.84 -3.47
CA GLN A 399 -20.30 -10.17 -2.90
C GLN A 399 -21.44 -11.12 -3.29
N ALA A 400 -22.70 -10.66 -3.22
CA ALA A 400 -23.87 -11.44 -3.63
C ALA A 400 -23.79 -11.84 -5.12
N PHE A 401 -23.40 -10.91 -6.00
CA PHE A 401 -23.14 -11.16 -7.42
C PHE A 401 -22.17 -12.33 -7.65
N LEU A 402 -21.04 -12.35 -6.93
CA LEU A 402 -20.04 -13.41 -7.05
C LEU A 402 -20.47 -14.73 -6.39
N ALA A 403 -21.16 -14.68 -5.26
CA ALA A 403 -21.70 -15.87 -4.60
C ALA A 403 -22.79 -16.55 -5.45
N GLN A 404 -23.69 -15.78 -6.07
CA GLN A 404 -24.68 -16.30 -7.01
C GLN A 404 -24.01 -16.84 -8.28
N ALA A 405 -22.97 -16.17 -8.79
CA ALA A 405 -22.19 -16.68 -9.92
C ALA A 405 -21.50 -18.02 -9.61
N ALA A 406 -21.07 -18.24 -8.38
CA ALA A 406 -20.47 -19.50 -7.94
C ALA A 406 -21.50 -20.63 -7.84
N ALA A 407 -22.69 -20.34 -7.30
CA ALA A 407 -23.76 -21.32 -7.09
C ALA A 407 -24.54 -21.69 -8.37
N ASP A 408 -24.73 -20.76 -9.30
CA ASP A 408 -25.60 -20.94 -10.47
C ASP A 408 -25.04 -21.98 -11.47
N PRO A 409 -25.77 -23.07 -11.81
CA PRO A 409 -25.33 -24.06 -12.79
C PRO A 409 -25.23 -23.53 -14.23
N GLN A 410 -25.89 -22.41 -14.57
CA GLN A 410 -25.82 -21.78 -15.89
C GLN A 410 -24.57 -20.89 -16.08
N VAL A 411 -23.81 -20.62 -15.01
CA VAL A 411 -22.56 -19.85 -15.12
C VAL A 411 -21.43 -20.78 -15.57
N LEU A 412 -20.83 -20.45 -16.72
CA LEU A 412 -19.78 -21.25 -17.34
C LEU A 412 -18.36 -20.78 -16.95
N ALA A 413 -18.18 -19.47 -16.74
CA ALA A 413 -16.88 -18.90 -16.43
C ALA A 413 -16.97 -17.64 -15.55
N ILE A 414 -15.95 -17.44 -14.70
CA ILE A 414 -15.75 -16.24 -13.88
C ILE A 414 -14.31 -15.75 -14.10
N LYS A 415 -14.14 -14.48 -14.45
CA LYS A 415 -12.83 -13.82 -14.54
C LYS A 415 -12.77 -12.65 -13.56
N GLN A 416 -11.77 -12.64 -12.69
CA GLN A 416 -11.67 -11.72 -11.55
C GLN A 416 -10.27 -11.11 -11.44
N THR A 417 -10.18 -9.83 -11.08
CA THR A 417 -8.92 -9.20 -10.63
C THR A 417 -8.88 -9.08 -9.10
N LEU A 418 -7.77 -9.45 -8.49
CA LEU A 418 -7.52 -9.41 -7.05
C LEU A 418 -6.27 -8.57 -6.79
N TYR A 419 -6.46 -7.43 -6.10
CA TYR A 419 -5.39 -6.49 -5.77
C TYR A 419 -5.01 -6.56 -4.28
N ARG A 420 -6.02 -6.48 -3.41
CA ARG A 420 -5.95 -6.66 -1.96
C ARG A 420 -7.29 -7.23 -1.50
N THR A 421 -7.28 -8.21 -0.61
CA THR A 421 -8.51 -8.72 0.03
C THR A 421 -8.28 -8.95 1.53
N SER A 422 -9.17 -9.65 2.25
CA SER A 422 -9.09 -9.85 3.71
C SER A 422 -8.69 -11.29 4.06
N GLY A 423 -7.99 -11.50 5.19
CA GLY A 423 -7.47 -12.81 5.65
C GLY A 423 -8.42 -13.97 5.37
N ASN A 424 -9.64 -13.85 5.91
CA ASN A 424 -10.82 -14.58 5.45
C ASN A 424 -11.57 -13.67 4.45
N SER A 425 -11.76 -14.13 3.22
CA SER A 425 -12.40 -13.35 2.15
C SER A 425 -13.49 -14.17 1.48
N PRO A 426 -14.78 -13.81 1.66
CA PRO A 426 -15.90 -14.46 0.98
C PRO A 426 -15.79 -14.44 -0.56
N ILE A 427 -14.99 -13.50 -1.11
CA ILE A 427 -14.70 -13.42 -2.54
C ILE A 427 -13.76 -14.54 -2.98
N ILE A 428 -12.75 -14.88 -2.17
CA ILE A 428 -11.86 -16.02 -2.44
C ILE A 428 -12.62 -17.33 -2.30
N ASP A 429 -13.47 -17.44 -1.27
CA ASP A 429 -14.28 -18.63 -1.03
C ASP A 429 -15.26 -18.88 -2.20
N ALA A 430 -15.99 -17.86 -2.66
CA ALA A 430 -16.87 -17.98 -3.84
C ALA A 430 -16.13 -18.39 -5.13
N LEU A 431 -14.89 -17.95 -5.33
CA LEU A 431 -14.08 -18.38 -6.50
C LEU A 431 -13.62 -19.83 -6.39
N VAL A 432 -13.33 -20.31 -5.17
CA VAL A 432 -13.01 -21.72 -4.89
C VAL A 432 -14.25 -22.59 -5.13
N ASP A 433 -15.41 -22.19 -4.60
CA ASP A 433 -16.67 -22.90 -4.80
C ASP A 433 -17.07 -22.97 -6.28
N ALA A 434 -16.87 -21.89 -7.03
CA ALA A 434 -17.09 -21.87 -8.48
C ALA A 434 -16.20 -22.88 -9.23
N ALA A 435 -14.92 -22.98 -8.86
CA ALA A 435 -13.99 -23.93 -9.47
C ALA A 435 -14.33 -25.38 -9.12
N HIS A 436 -14.67 -25.66 -7.85
CA HIS A 436 -15.16 -26.98 -7.42
C HIS A 436 -16.47 -27.36 -8.12
N ALA A 437 -17.34 -26.39 -8.44
CA ALA A 437 -18.54 -26.58 -9.25
C ALA A 437 -18.27 -26.72 -10.76
N GLY A 438 -17.00 -26.91 -11.18
CA GLY A 438 -16.61 -27.16 -12.57
C GLY A 438 -16.58 -25.93 -13.49
N LYS A 439 -16.73 -24.73 -12.96
CA LYS A 439 -16.74 -23.48 -13.74
C LYS A 439 -15.32 -23.07 -14.11
N GLN A 440 -15.14 -22.43 -15.27
CA GLN A 440 -13.83 -21.89 -15.67
C GLN A 440 -13.52 -20.61 -14.89
N VAL A 441 -12.70 -20.71 -13.84
CA VAL A 441 -12.31 -19.54 -13.02
C VAL A 441 -10.91 -19.05 -13.37
N LEU A 442 -10.79 -17.77 -13.72
CA LEU A 442 -9.54 -17.04 -13.93
C LEU A 442 -9.40 -15.97 -12.84
N ALA A 443 -8.32 -16.03 -12.05
CA ALA A 443 -8.02 -15.02 -11.04
C ALA A 443 -6.67 -14.34 -11.33
N LEU A 444 -6.69 -13.05 -11.66
CA LEU A 444 -5.47 -12.26 -11.77
C LEU A 444 -5.10 -11.69 -10.41
N VAL A 445 -3.96 -12.08 -9.85
CA VAL A 445 -3.49 -11.66 -8.52
C VAL A 445 -2.31 -10.69 -8.67
N GLU A 446 -2.47 -9.47 -8.15
CA GLU A 446 -1.37 -8.50 -8.00
C GLU A 446 -0.62 -8.75 -6.70
N ILE A 447 0.41 -9.60 -6.75
CA ILE A 447 1.18 -9.97 -5.55
C ILE A 447 1.93 -8.75 -4.99
N LYS A 448 2.41 -7.82 -5.85
CA LYS A 448 3.17 -6.62 -5.42
C LYS A 448 2.28 -5.50 -4.85
N ALA A 449 1.15 -5.83 -4.24
CA ALA A 449 0.32 -4.90 -3.48
C ALA A 449 0.90 -4.70 -2.07
N ARG A 450 1.34 -3.47 -1.78
CA ARG A 450 2.09 -3.12 -0.56
C ARG A 450 1.39 -3.53 0.72
N PHE A 451 2.11 -4.16 1.65
CA PHE A 451 1.64 -4.62 2.97
C PHE A 451 0.59 -5.74 2.95
N ASP A 452 0.18 -6.22 1.78
CA ASP A 452 -0.74 -7.36 1.61
C ASP A 452 -0.04 -8.56 0.94
N GLU A 453 1.28 -8.51 0.73
CA GLU A 453 2.01 -9.47 -0.10
C GLU A 453 1.91 -10.91 0.43
N GLU A 454 2.16 -11.11 1.73
CA GLU A 454 2.08 -12.43 2.39
C GLU A 454 0.68 -13.05 2.28
N ALA A 455 -0.36 -12.23 2.45
CA ALA A 455 -1.74 -12.67 2.34
C ALA A 455 -2.14 -12.97 0.88
N ASN A 456 -1.70 -12.14 -0.08
CA ASN A 456 -1.87 -12.37 -1.51
C ASN A 456 -1.20 -13.68 -1.97
N ILE A 457 0.00 -14.01 -1.48
CA ILE A 457 0.68 -15.29 -1.73
C ILE A 457 -0.15 -16.45 -1.17
N ALA A 458 -0.64 -16.35 0.06
CA ALA A 458 -1.45 -17.40 0.68
C ALA A 458 -2.76 -17.67 -0.09
N TRP A 459 -3.46 -16.63 -0.56
CA TRP A 459 -4.66 -16.79 -1.37
C TRP A 459 -4.37 -17.31 -2.78
N ALA A 460 -3.28 -16.89 -3.43
CA ALA A 460 -2.86 -17.45 -4.72
C ALA A 460 -2.69 -18.97 -4.61
N ARG A 461 -1.94 -19.45 -3.61
CA ARG A 461 -1.79 -20.88 -3.31
C ARG A 461 -3.11 -21.58 -2.95
N LYS A 462 -4.10 -20.89 -2.37
CA LYS A 462 -5.44 -21.46 -2.09
C LYS A 462 -6.25 -21.62 -3.38
N LEU A 463 -6.23 -20.61 -4.25
CA LEU A 463 -6.93 -20.61 -5.54
C LEU A 463 -6.33 -21.66 -6.51
N GLU A 464 -5.00 -21.72 -6.64
CA GLU A 464 -4.29 -22.72 -7.46
C GLU A 464 -4.71 -24.16 -7.07
N ARG A 465 -4.73 -24.46 -5.76
CA ARG A 465 -5.12 -25.79 -5.25
C ARG A 465 -6.59 -26.16 -5.50
N ALA A 466 -7.47 -25.18 -5.68
CA ALA A 466 -8.88 -25.38 -6.01
C ALA A 466 -9.13 -25.54 -7.53
N GLY A 467 -8.09 -25.47 -8.37
CA GLY A 467 -8.21 -25.53 -9.83
C GLY A 467 -8.53 -24.20 -10.50
N VAL A 468 -8.43 -23.08 -9.77
CA VAL A 468 -8.54 -21.74 -10.36
C VAL A 468 -7.28 -21.45 -11.18
N HIS A 469 -7.44 -20.98 -12.42
CA HIS A 469 -6.31 -20.51 -13.23
C HIS A 469 -5.82 -19.16 -12.68
N VAL A 470 -4.79 -19.19 -11.84
CA VAL A 470 -4.18 -17.99 -11.26
C VAL A 470 -3.17 -17.41 -12.23
N VAL A 471 -3.22 -16.08 -12.42
CA VAL A 471 -2.29 -15.34 -13.28
C VAL A 471 -1.71 -14.16 -12.50
N TYR A 472 -0.40 -13.99 -12.60
CA TYR A 472 0.30 -12.80 -12.11
C TYR A 472 0.40 -11.80 -13.26
N GLY A 473 0.25 -10.50 -12.95
CA GLY A 473 0.12 -9.44 -13.97
C GLY A 473 1.32 -9.34 -14.94
N ILE A 474 1.15 -8.52 -15.98
CA ILE A 474 2.19 -8.31 -17.01
C ILE A 474 3.47 -7.74 -16.37
N VAL A 475 4.62 -8.37 -16.64
CA VAL A 475 5.94 -7.94 -16.18
C VAL A 475 6.18 -6.44 -16.42
N GLY A 476 6.66 -5.75 -15.40
CA GLY A 476 6.89 -4.30 -15.33
C GLY A 476 5.65 -3.44 -15.02
N LEU A 477 4.44 -4.02 -15.09
CA LEU A 477 3.17 -3.32 -14.94
C LEU A 477 2.38 -3.81 -13.73
N LYS A 478 1.88 -2.87 -12.91
CA LYS A 478 0.97 -3.21 -11.80
C LYS A 478 -0.49 -3.19 -12.24
N THR A 479 -1.22 -4.26 -11.96
CA THR A 479 -2.64 -4.39 -12.34
C THR A 479 -3.53 -3.75 -11.28
N HIS A 480 -3.89 -2.48 -11.50
CA HIS A 480 -4.72 -1.70 -10.57
C HIS A 480 -6.21 -1.59 -10.97
N CYS A 481 -6.66 -2.19 -12.06
CA CYS A 481 -8.11 -2.28 -12.33
C CYS A 481 -8.80 -3.20 -11.30
N LYS A 482 -10.12 -3.01 -11.09
CA LYS A 482 -10.94 -3.88 -10.25
C LYS A 482 -12.18 -4.30 -11.04
N LEU A 483 -12.09 -5.49 -11.62
CA LEU A 483 -13.00 -6.02 -12.62
C LEU A 483 -13.46 -7.42 -12.22
N SER A 484 -14.75 -7.66 -12.47
CA SER A 484 -15.35 -9.00 -12.47
C SER A 484 -16.08 -9.19 -13.79
N LEU A 485 -16.01 -10.39 -14.34
CA LEU A 485 -16.73 -10.81 -15.54
C LEU A 485 -17.26 -12.22 -15.32
N VAL A 486 -18.59 -12.36 -15.32
CA VAL A 486 -19.30 -13.63 -15.23
C VAL A 486 -19.90 -13.92 -16.60
N VAL A 487 -19.64 -15.11 -17.14
CA VAL A 487 -20.21 -15.60 -18.41
C VAL A 487 -21.27 -16.64 -18.09
N ARG A 488 -22.52 -16.36 -18.46
CA ARG A 488 -23.69 -17.17 -18.13
C ARG A 488 -24.43 -17.58 -19.40
N GLN A 489 -24.91 -18.81 -19.43
CA GLN A 489 -25.84 -19.30 -20.42
C GLN A 489 -27.25 -18.79 -20.09
N GLU A 490 -27.78 -17.90 -20.93
CA GLU A 490 -29.17 -17.46 -20.89
C GLU A 490 -29.97 -18.17 -22.00
N THR A 491 -31.28 -17.99 -22.01
CA THR A 491 -32.18 -18.55 -23.04
C THR A 491 -31.90 -17.99 -24.44
N ASP A 492 -31.38 -16.76 -24.54
CA ASP A 492 -30.99 -16.11 -25.80
C ASP A 492 -29.51 -16.30 -26.18
N GLY A 493 -28.76 -17.07 -25.40
CA GLY A 493 -27.35 -17.40 -25.66
C GLY A 493 -26.41 -16.98 -24.52
N LEU A 494 -25.12 -16.81 -24.84
CA LEU A 494 -24.10 -16.44 -23.85
C LEU A 494 -24.17 -14.95 -23.52
N ARG A 495 -24.50 -14.64 -22.26
CA ARG A 495 -24.52 -13.27 -21.73
C ARG A 495 -23.32 -13.04 -20.79
N ARG A 496 -22.88 -11.79 -20.73
CA ARG A 496 -21.73 -11.34 -19.92
C ARG A 496 -22.17 -10.31 -18.91
N TYR A 497 -22.04 -10.64 -17.63
CA TYR A 497 -22.32 -9.74 -16.52
C TYR A 497 -21.00 -9.22 -15.96
N CYS A 498 -20.90 -7.92 -15.75
CA CYS A 498 -19.66 -7.22 -15.46
C CYS A 498 -19.78 -6.42 -14.17
N HIS A 499 -18.72 -6.42 -13.36
CA HIS A 499 -18.49 -5.40 -12.33
C HIS A 499 -17.26 -4.56 -12.71
N VAL A 500 -17.36 -3.23 -12.63
CA VAL A 500 -16.25 -2.30 -12.81
C VAL A 500 -16.17 -1.35 -11.61
N GLY A 501 -15.16 -1.53 -10.76
CA GLY A 501 -15.00 -0.80 -9.50
C GLY A 501 -13.81 0.17 -9.44
N THR A 502 -13.93 1.22 -8.62
CA THR A 502 -12.78 2.03 -8.16
C THR A 502 -12.09 1.39 -6.94
N GLY A 503 -12.87 0.70 -6.10
CA GLY A 503 -12.45 0.07 -4.86
C GLY A 503 -11.92 -1.36 -4.99
N ASN A 504 -11.29 -1.87 -3.94
CA ASN A 504 -10.81 -3.25 -3.87
C ASN A 504 -11.96 -4.21 -3.52
N TYR A 505 -11.83 -5.50 -3.88
CA TYR A 505 -12.71 -6.56 -3.42
C TYR A 505 -12.38 -7.00 -1.98
N ASN A 506 -12.57 -6.08 -1.03
CA ASN A 506 -12.31 -6.27 0.40
C ASN A 506 -13.48 -5.68 1.22
N PRO A 507 -14.35 -6.53 1.81
CA PRO A 507 -15.53 -6.07 2.55
C PRO A 507 -15.24 -5.15 3.75
N LYS A 508 -14.07 -5.29 4.40
CA LYS A 508 -13.68 -4.39 5.50
C LYS A 508 -13.45 -2.98 4.96
N THR A 509 -12.63 -2.85 3.91
CA THR A 509 -12.33 -1.53 3.32
C THR A 509 -13.55 -0.89 2.64
N ALA A 510 -14.48 -1.68 2.10
CA ALA A 510 -15.71 -1.18 1.49
C ALA A 510 -16.65 -0.46 2.48
N ARG A 511 -16.46 -0.61 3.80
CA ARG A 511 -17.18 0.14 4.83
C ARG A 511 -16.52 1.48 5.19
N SER A 512 -15.23 1.65 4.88
CA SER A 512 -14.41 2.79 5.33
C SER A 512 -13.94 3.72 4.22
N TYR A 513 -14.00 3.30 2.95
CA TYR A 513 -13.61 4.12 1.80
C TYR A 513 -14.81 4.42 0.90
N THR A 514 -14.85 5.63 0.32
CA THR A 514 -15.84 5.95 -0.71
C THR A 514 -15.40 5.49 -2.09
N ASP A 515 -16.14 4.55 -2.67
CA ASP A 515 -15.82 3.88 -3.93
C ASP A 515 -17.09 3.68 -4.78
N LEU A 516 -16.95 3.71 -6.11
CA LEU A 516 -18.03 3.36 -7.03
C LEU A 516 -17.83 1.97 -7.62
N GLY A 517 -18.93 1.26 -7.85
CA GLY A 517 -19.01 0.02 -8.62
C GLY A 517 -20.11 0.13 -9.68
N LEU A 518 -19.84 -0.29 -10.91
CA LEU A 518 -20.85 -0.41 -11.96
C LEU A 518 -21.12 -1.90 -12.21
N LEU A 519 -22.35 -2.35 -11.99
CA LEU A 519 -22.84 -3.64 -12.47
C LEU A 519 -23.59 -3.42 -13.80
N THR A 520 -23.26 -4.21 -14.82
CA THR A 520 -23.81 -4.06 -16.18
C THR A 520 -23.75 -5.35 -16.99
N CYS A 521 -24.73 -5.58 -17.88
CA CYS A 521 -24.64 -6.60 -18.93
C CYS A 521 -24.52 -5.99 -20.34
N ASP A 522 -24.07 -4.74 -20.46
CA ASP A 522 -23.86 -4.09 -21.76
C ASP A 522 -22.86 -4.90 -22.62
N PRO A 523 -23.24 -5.29 -23.85
CA PRO A 523 -22.45 -6.22 -24.66
C PRO A 523 -21.11 -5.63 -25.09
N VAL A 524 -21.00 -4.30 -25.21
CA VAL A 524 -19.75 -3.61 -25.57
C VAL A 524 -18.80 -3.58 -24.37
N VAL A 525 -19.31 -3.31 -23.17
CA VAL A 525 -18.52 -3.39 -21.92
C VAL A 525 -18.03 -4.81 -21.68
N GLY A 526 -18.91 -5.81 -21.78
CA GLY A 526 -18.53 -7.22 -21.61
C GLY A 526 -17.54 -7.72 -22.67
N GLN A 527 -17.63 -7.23 -23.91
CA GLN A 527 -16.67 -7.54 -24.96
C GLN A 527 -15.29 -6.90 -24.73
N ASP A 528 -15.25 -5.65 -24.26
CA ASP A 528 -14.00 -4.97 -23.89
C ASP A 528 -13.35 -5.62 -22.66
N LEU A 529 -14.12 -5.99 -21.62
CA LEU A 529 -13.60 -6.74 -20.45
C LEU A 529 -13.04 -8.11 -20.86
N THR A 530 -13.73 -8.83 -21.76
CA THR A 530 -13.24 -10.11 -22.28
C THR A 530 -11.89 -9.94 -22.98
N ARG A 531 -11.72 -8.89 -23.80
CA ARG A 531 -10.44 -8.57 -24.45
C ARG A 531 -9.36 -8.23 -23.43
N LEU A 532 -9.70 -7.45 -22.40
CA LEU A 532 -8.75 -7.04 -21.38
C LEU A 532 -8.25 -8.23 -20.56
N PHE A 533 -9.13 -9.12 -20.10
CA PHE A 533 -8.71 -10.34 -19.42
C PHE A 533 -7.82 -11.21 -20.32
N ASN A 534 -8.17 -11.37 -21.61
CA ASN A 534 -7.36 -12.15 -22.54
C ASN A 534 -5.99 -11.49 -22.85
N GLN A 535 -5.86 -10.16 -22.77
CA GLN A 535 -4.59 -9.43 -22.86
C GLN A 535 -3.75 -9.55 -21.58
N LEU A 536 -4.40 -9.64 -20.43
CA LEU A 536 -3.73 -9.78 -19.13
C LEU A 536 -3.32 -11.23 -18.85
N SER A 537 -4.00 -12.23 -19.43
CA SER A 537 -3.71 -13.66 -19.29
C SER A 537 -3.07 -14.30 -20.52
N GLY A 538 -2.61 -13.53 -21.50
CA GLY A 538 -2.08 -14.06 -22.75
C GLY A 538 -1.59 -13.01 -23.74
N TYR A 539 -0.95 -13.46 -24.81
CA TYR A 539 -0.25 -12.60 -25.77
C TYR A 539 -1.18 -11.88 -26.76
N ALA A 540 -1.98 -10.91 -26.28
CA ALA A 540 -2.86 -10.08 -27.12
C ALA A 540 -2.48 -8.57 -27.13
N PRO A 541 -1.24 -8.19 -27.53
CA PRO A 541 -0.73 -6.81 -27.42
C PRO A 541 -1.42 -5.79 -28.33
N LYS A 542 -2.17 -6.23 -29.34
CA LYS A 542 -2.90 -5.36 -30.30
C LYS A 542 -4.39 -5.18 -29.93
N SER A 543 -4.78 -5.50 -28.70
CA SER A 543 -6.16 -5.38 -28.22
C SER A 543 -6.67 -3.93 -28.29
N SER A 544 -7.89 -3.77 -28.81
CA SER A 544 -8.57 -2.47 -28.92
C SER A 544 -9.87 -2.45 -28.12
N PHE A 545 -10.17 -1.31 -27.50
CA PHE A 545 -11.29 -1.10 -26.59
C PHE A 545 -12.23 0.00 -27.12
N HIS A 546 -13.53 -0.24 -27.07
CA HIS A 546 -14.55 0.68 -27.57
C HIS A 546 -14.98 1.69 -26.52
N ARG A 547 -15.34 1.21 -25.32
CA ARG A 547 -15.78 2.00 -24.17
C ARG A 547 -14.71 2.11 -23.10
N LEU A 548 -13.98 1.02 -22.80
CA LEU A 548 -12.96 1.06 -21.76
C LEU A 548 -11.78 1.97 -22.12
N LEU A 549 -11.18 2.55 -21.09
CA LEU A 549 -9.86 3.16 -21.12
C LEU A 549 -8.93 2.29 -20.27
N VAL A 550 -7.90 1.74 -20.89
CA VAL A 550 -6.91 0.87 -20.24
C VAL A 550 -5.57 1.60 -20.24
N GLY A 551 -4.90 1.62 -19.09
CA GLY A 551 -3.52 2.09 -18.95
C GLY A 551 -2.55 0.91 -18.82
N PRO A 552 -1.32 1.00 -19.35
CA PRO A 552 -0.77 2.11 -20.14
C PRO A 552 -1.39 2.20 -21.56
N PRO A 553 -1.46 3.40 -22.16
CA PRO A 553 -2.08 3.58 -23.46
C PRO A 553 -1.18 3.08 -24.60
N HIS A 554 -1.38 1.84 -25.05
CA HIS A 554 -0.89 1.45 -26.38
C HIS A 554 -1.61 2.27 -27.46
N ARG A 555 -0.84 3.13 -28.14
CA ARG A 555 -1.25 4.13 -29.16
C ARG A 555 -1.97 5.37 -28.62
N ALA A 556 -1.49 6.54 -29.03
CA ALA A 556 -2.00 7.87 -28.63
C ALA A 556 -3.36 8.27 -29.23
N HIS A 557 -3.99 7.42 -30.04
CA HIS A 557 -5.16 7.75 -30.90
C HIS A 557 -6.47 8.19 -30.20
N ARG A 558 -6.55 8.21 -28.86
CA ARG A 558 -7.65 8.85 -28.12
C ARG A 558 -7.25 10.07 -27.27
N ALA A 559 -5.95 10.32 -27.09
CA ALA A 559 -5.45 11.59 -26.57
C ALA A 559 -5.23 12.62 -27.69
N ASP A 560 -5.02 12.16 -28.93
CA ASP A 560 -4.72 12.99 -30.10
C ASP A 560 -5.95 13.44 -30.91
N ARG A 561 -7.17 13.09 -30.49
CA ARG A 561 -8.32 13.91 -30.92
C ARG A 561 -8.22 15.23 -30.15
N PRO A 562 -8.08 16.39 -30.81
CA PRO A 562 -8.21 17.65 -30.11
C PRO A 562 -9.54 17.65 -29.36
N HIS A 563 -9.51 18.10 -28.10
CA HIS A 563 -10.71 18.31 -27.29
C HIS A 563 -11.81 18.93 -28.18
N PRO A 564 -13.09 18.51 -28.14
CA PRO A 564 -14.14 19.16 -28.93
C PRO A 564 -14.28 20.67 -28.62
N ALA A 565 -13.69 21.15 -27.51
CA ALA A 565 -13.53 22.57 -27.19
C ALA A 565 -12.50 23.33 -28.06
N ARG A 566 -11.57 22.65 -28.75
CA ARG A 566 -10.57 23.25 -29.66
C ARG A 566 -11.08 23.49 -31.09
N GLY A 567 -12.09 22.73 -31.55
CA GLY A 567 -12.56 22.78 -32.95
C GLY A 567 -13.87 23.55 -33.22
N ALA A 568 -14.58 24.01 -32.17
CA ALA A 568 -15.87 24.70 -32.33
C ALA A 568 -15.69 26.23 -32.20
N GLY A 569 -15.73 26.94 -33.33
CA GLY A 569 -15.63 28.40 -33.39
C GLY A 569 -16.80 29.12 -32.71
N ARG A 570 -16.48 30.24 -32.04
CA ARG A 570 -17.35 31.37 -31.62
C ARG A 570 -18.68 31.12 -30.86
N ALA A 571 -19.09 29.90 -30.55
CA ALA A 571 -20.28 29.66 -29.72
C ALA A 571 -20.03 29.89 -28.21
N ARG A 572 -20.65 30.93 -27.63
CA ARG A 572 -20.70 31.15 -26.17
C ARG A 572 -21.59 30.10 -25.49
N ARG A 573 -20.97 29.04 -24.95
CA ARG A 573 -21.59 28.10 -23.99
C ARG A 573 -20.61 27.78 -22.85
N PRO A 574 -21.08 27.52 -21.62
CA PRO A 574 -20.21 27.22 -20.49
C PRO A 574 -19.37 25.96 -20.76
N ARG A 575 -18.06 26.08 -20.58
CA ARG A 575 -17.10 24.97 -20.69
C ARG A 575 -16.61 24.64 -19.28
N GLY A 576 -16.77 23.38 -18.86
CA GLY A 576 -16.36 22.89 -17.54
C GLY A 576 -15.69 21.53 -17.63
N VAL A 577 -14.67 21.29 -16.82
CA VAL A 577 -14.09 19.95 -16.58
C VAL A 577 -13.97 19.77 -15.08
N ASP A 578 -14.73 18.82 -14.53
CA ASP A 578 -14.72 18.49 -13.12
C ASP A 578 -14.09 17.11 -12.92
N GLN A 579 -13.16 17.02 -11.97
CA GLN A 579 -12.41 15.79 -11.66
C GLN A 579 -12.30 15.60 -10.16
N ASN A 580 -12.41 14.35 -9.71
CA ASN A 580 -12.09 13.93 -8.35
C ASN A 580 -11.09 12.78 -8.44
N GLN A 581 -9.95 12.86 -7.75
CA GLN A 581 -8.89 11.84 -7.75
C GLN A 581 -8.19 11.77 -6.39
N SER A 582 -7.57 10.65 -6.04
CA SER A 582 -6.85 10.51 -4.78
C SER A 582 -5.49 11.24 -4.79
N GLN A 583 -4.83 11.34 -5.94
CA GLN A 583 -3.57 12.07 -6.19
C GLN A 583 -3.59 12.69 -7.60
N LEU A 584 -2.81 13.74 -7.85
CA LEU A 584 -2.65 14.34 -9.18
C LEU A 584 -1.20 14.77 -9.46
N HIS A 585 -0.50 13.97 -10.27
CA HIS A 585 0.88 14.16 -10.68
C HIS A 585 1.15 13.72 -12.12
N CYS A 586 0.89 14.54 -13.16
CA CYS A 586 1.33 14.17 -14.50
C CYS A 586 1.69 15.40 -15.35
N GLY A 587 2.97 15.75 -15.40
CA GLY A 587 3.41 16.98 -16.07
C GLY A 587 2.99 17.09 -17.55
N ARG A 588 3.02 16.00 -18.33
CA ARG A 588 2.53 16.01 -19.73
C ARG A 588 1.00 16.15 -19.87
N ALA A 589 0.23 15.96 -18.80
CA ALA A 589 -1.23 16.09 -18.78
C ALA A 589 -1.69 17.41 -18.15
N ASP A 590 -1.00 17.87 -17.10
CA ASP A 590 -1.21 19.17 -16.49
C ASP A 590 -0.85 20.29 -17.49
N ASP A 591 0.22 20.13 -18.28
CA ASP A 591 0.58 21.01 -19.41
C ASP A 591 -0.46 21.02 -20.56
N ARG A 592 -1.42 20.10 -20.58
CA ARG A 592 -2.48 20.00 -21.61
C ARG A 592 -3.82 20.60 -21.17
N ARG A 593 -3.90 21.17 -19.96
CA ARG A 593 -5.04 21.98 -19.52
C ARG A 593 -5.12 23.28 -20.35
N PRO A 594 -6.30 23.94 -20.47
CA PRO A 594 -6.47 25.06 -21.40
C PRO A 594 -5.56 26.24 -21.08
N LEU A 595 -4.66 26.55 -22.02
CA LEU A 595 -3.76 27.71 -22.02
C LEU A 595 -4.53 29.05 -22.18
N PRO A 596 -3.87 30.20 -21.92
CA PRO A 596 -4.54 31.49 -21.77
C PRO A 596 -5.42 31.90 -22.97
N GLY A 597 -6.61 32.43 -22.68
CA GLY A 597 -7.49 33.06 -23.67
C GLY A 597 -8.83 32.34 -23.95
N GLN A 598 -9.06 31.12 -23.45
CA GLN A 598 -10.34 30.42 -23.66
C GLN A 598 -11.26 30.43 -22.43
N PRO A 599 -12.60 30.57 -22.61
CA PRO A 599 -13.54 30.58 -21.49
C PRO A 599 -13.89 29.16 -21.02
N GLY A 600 -13.24 28.69 -19.96
CA GLY A 600 -13.67 27.52 -19.20
C GLY A 600 -13.40 27.66 -17.70
N ARG A 601 -14.11 26.88 -16.87
CA ARG A 601 -13.83 26.67 -15.43
C ARG A 601 -13.38 25.23 -15.21
N GLY A 602 -12.44 25.00 -14.28
CA GLY A 602 -12.04 23.67 -13.85
C GLY A 602 -12.18 23.51 -12.34
N GLN A 603 -12.83 22.44 -11.87
CA GLN A 603 -12.81 22.06 -10.45
C GLN A 603 -12.06 20.74 -10.29
N GLY A 604 -11.12 20.70 -9.34
CA GLY A 604 -10.29 19.53 -9.07
C GLY A 604 -10.37 19.13 -7.60
N GLY A 605 -11.07 18.05 -7.29
CA GLY A 605 -11.06 17.41 -5.98
C GLY A 605 -9.83 16.51 -5.84
N HIS A 606 -8.95 16.80 -4.88
CA HIS A 606 -7.79 15.96 -4.58
C HIS A 606 -7.59 15.77 -3.07
N ARG A 607 -7.51 14.50 -2.63
CA ARG A 607 -7.31 14.17 -1.21
C ARG A 607 -5.84 14.22 -0.81
N GLY A 608 -4.99 13.49 -1.52
CA GLY A 608 -3.55 13.38 -1.25
C GLY A 608 -2.72 14.45 -1.94
N ALA A 609 -1.47 14.10 -2.26
CA ALA A 609 -0.53 15.02 -2.89
C ALA A 609 -1.01 15.51 -4.28
N GLY A 610 -0.85 16.80 -4.50
CA GLY A 610 -1.14 17.50 -5.77
C GLY A 610 -0.05 18.52 -6.10
N HIS A 611 0.18 18.77 -7.40
CA HIS A 611 1.30 19.59 -7.88
C HIS A 611 0.95 21.04 -8.28
N LEU A 612 -0.30 21.34 -8.65
CA LEU A 612 -0.66 22.66 -9.21
C LEU A 612 -0.62 23.78 -8.15
N LEU A 613 0.15 24.83 -8.43
CA LEU A 613 0.08 26.11 -7.73
C LEU A 613 -1.20 26.86 -8.13
N PRO A 614 -2.07 27.25 -7.17
CA PRO A 614 -3.28 28.01 -7.50
C PRO A 614 -3.00 29.44 -7.94
N GLU A 615 -1.86 30.03 -7.54
CA GLU A 615 -1.50 31.42 -7.84
C GLU A 615 -0.01 31.53 -8.20
N THR A 616 0.30 31.64 -9.50
CA THR A 616 1.61 32.08 -9.98
C THR A 616 1.47 33.46 -10.64
N ARG A 617 2.18 34.47 -10.12
CA ARG A 617 2.22 35.81 -10.74
C ARG A 617 2.91 35.72 -12.11
N GLY A 618 2.12 35.66 -13.18
CA GLY A 618 2.61 35.62 -14.56
C GLY A 618 1.75 34.78 -15.51
N ALA A 619 1.02 33.78 -14.98
CA ALA A 619 0.03 33.00 -15.71
C ALA A 619 -1.33 33.17 -15.03
N ARG A 620 -2.34 33.74 -15.71
CA ARG A 620 -3.67 33.99 -15.10
C ARG A 620 -4.35 32.65 -14.73
N PRO A 621 -4.48 32.29 -13.44
CA PRO A 621 -5.02 30.99 -13.02
C PRO A 621 -6.45 31.13 -12.46
N GLU A 622 -7.12 32.27 -12.71
CA GLU A 622 -8.39 32.75 -12.14
C GLU A 622 -9.62 31.82 -12.31
N ARG A 623 -9.45 30.60 -12.85
CA ARG A 623 -10.54 29.70 -13.27
C ARG A 623 -10.32 28.22 -12.91
N GLU A 624 -9.24 27.88 -12.20
CA GLU A 624 -9.11 26.58 -11.55
C GLU A 624 -9.39 26.70 -10.05
N HIS A 625 -10.25 25.83 -9.53
CA HIS A 625 -10.54 25.73 -8.10
C HIS A 625 -10.18 24.32 -7.61
N PRO A 626 -8.89 24.04 -7.32
CA PRO A 626 -8.51 22.83 -6.62
C PRO A 626 -9.04 22.87 -5.19
N ARG A 627 -9.84 21.87 -4.81
CA ARG A 627 -10.37 21.70 -3.45
C ARG A 627 -9.84 20.39 -2.87
N ALA A 628 -9.39 20.44 -1.62
CA ALA A 628 -9.22 19.24 -0.82
C ALA A 628 -10.58 18.86 -0.23
N LEU A 629 -11.00 17.60 -0.40
CA LEU A 629 -12.21 17.09 0.22
C LEU A 629 -11.84 16.48 1.58
N HIS A 630 -12.47 16.98 2.65
CA HIS A 630 -12.34 16.45 4.00
C HIS A 630 -13.18 15.17 4.17
N PRO A 631 -12.90 14.32 5.17
CA PRO A 631 -13.82 13.27 5.63
C PRO A 631 -15.11 13.80 6.29
N GLY A 632 -15.19 15.10 6.57
CA GLY A 632 -16.23 15.74 7.40
C GLY A 632 -17.57 15.99 6.71
N THR A 633 -18.16 15.01 6.01
CA THR A 633 -19.52 15.17 5.44
C THR A 633 -20.31 13.85 5.38
N PHE A 634 -20.27 13.07 6.47
CA PHE A 634 -20.77 11.69 6.68
C PHE A 634 -19.74 10.58 6.33
N PRO A 635 -19.85 9.40 6.98
CA PRO A 635 -19.66 9.12 8.39
C PRO A 635 -18.20 8.70 8.62
N GLY A 636 -17.26 9.66 8.58
CA GLY A 636 -15.82 9.37 8.68
C GLY A 636 -15.22 8.63 7.47
N ALA A 637 -15.99 8.43 6.39
CA ALA A 637 -15.54 7.66 5.24
C ALA A 637 -14.40 8.37 4.50
N LEU A 638 -13.32 7.62 4.24
CA LEU A 638 -12.10 8.11 3.63
C LEU A 638 -12.27 8.26 2.10
N PRO A 639 -12.16 9.48 1.52
CA PRO A 639 -12.38 9.64 0.08
C PRO A 639 -11.39 8.82 -0.76
N ARG A 640 -11.90 7.95 -1.63
CA ARG A 640 -11.12 7.18 -2.62
C ARG A 640 -11.64 7.33 -4.06
N LEU A 641 -12.85 7.88 -4.18
CA LEU A 641 -13.56 8.17 -5.42
C LEU A 641 -12.69 8.81 -6.52
N ARG A 642 -12.74 8.19 -7.70
CA ARG A 642 -12.05 8.64 -8.92
C ARG A 642 -13.07 8.84 -10.04
N LEU A 643 -13.39 10.09 -10.33
CA LEU A 643 -14.40 10.50 -11.31
C LEU A 643 -13.84 11.56 -12.27
N ARG A 644 -14.21 11.45 -13.55
CA ARG A 644 -13.98 12.48 -14.56
C ARG A 644 -15.27 12.81 -15.28
N GLN A 645 -15.66 14.08 -15.25
CA GLN A 645 -16.75 14.63 -16.04
C GLN A 645 -16.19 15.47 -17.19
N LEU A 646 -16.58 15.14 -18.42
CA LEU A 646 -16.27 15.89 -19.62
C LEU A 646 -17.55 16.45 -20.24
N PRO A 647 -17.52 17.67 -20.80
CA PRO A 647 -18.67 18.22 -21.51
C PRO A 647 -18.90 17.43 -22.81
N GLY A 648 -20.16 17.22 -23.16
CA GLY A 648 -20.54 16.55 -24.40
C GLY A 648 -20.07 17.31 -25.65
N SER A 649 -19.81 16.58 -26.73
CA SER A 649 -19.59 17.18 -28.06
C SER A 649 -20.89 17.77 -28.62
N ALA A 650 -20.79 18.66 -29.62
CA ALA A 650 -21.91 19.41 -30.20
C ALA A 650 -23.18 18.59 -30.55
N ASN A 651 -23.06 17.30 -30.88
CA ASN A 651 -24.17 16.41 -31.24
C ASN A 651 -24.69 15.49 -30.11
N ARG A 652 -24.30 15.66 -28.84
CA ARG A 652 -24.85 14.87 -27.71
C ARG A 652 -25.31 15.76 -26.55
N ARG A 653 -26.60 15.69 -26.22
CA ARG A 653 -27.21 16.38 -25.05
C ARG A 653 -26.88 15.64 -23.75
N GLY A 654 -25.68 15.82 -23.21
CA GLY A 654 -25.32 15.32 -21.88
C GLY A 654 -23.81 15.33 -21.58
N PRO A 655 -23.39 15.41 -20.31
CA PRO A 655 -22.00 15.25 -19.91
C PRO A 655 -21.56 13.78 -19.99
N HIS A 656 -20.27 13.56 -20.25
CA HIS A 656 -19.63 12.24 -20.18
C HIS A 656 -18.99 12.05 -18.79
N ILE A 657 -19.64 11.28 -17.92
CA ILE A 657 -19.10 10.88 -16.61
C ILE A 657 -18.36 9.55 -16.76
N ARG A 658 -17.21 9.38 -16.09
CA ARG A 658 -16.42 8.15 -16.09
C ARG A 658 -15.86 7.85 -14.69
N PRO A 659 -16.22 6.72 -14.05
CA PRO A 659 -15.47 6.18 -12.92
C PRO A 659 -14.13 5.62 -13.41
N GLY A 660 -13.08 5.71 -12.59
CA GLY A 660 -11.72 5.35 -12.99
C GLY A 660 -10.94 4.55 -11.95
N GLY A 661 -10.23 3.52 -12.38
CA GLY A 661 -9.37 2.73 -11.50
C GLY A 661 -8.02 3.37 -11.15
N MET A 662 -7.62 4.49 -11.76
CA MET A 662 -6.27 5.08 -11.63
C MET A 662 -6.31 6.60 -11.36
N ASP A 663 -5.38 7.07 -10.53
CA ASP A 663 -4.97 8.48 -10.46
C ASP A 663 -4.04 8.80 -11.63
N TRP A 664 -3.94 10.07 -12.03
CA TRP A 664 -2.91 10.51 -12.97
C TRP A 664 -1.56 10.64 -12.26
N LEU A 665 -0.70 9.63 -12.41
CA LEU A 665 0.64 9.56 -11.84
C LEU A 665 1.67 9.28 -12.93
N GLY A 666 2.67 10.14 -13.07
CA GLY A 666 3.89 9.84 -13.82
C GLY A 666 4.88 9.04 -12.97
N ARG A 667 5.47 7.98 -13.54
CA ARG A 667 6.79 7.52 -13.08
C ARG A 667 7.85 8.50 -13.61
N PRO A 668 8.98 8.70 -12.92
CA PRO A 668 10.15 9.25 -13.58
C PRO A 668 10.53 8.32 -14.73
N ASP A 669 10.72 8.87 -15.93
CA ASP A 669 11.19 8.11 -17.09
C ASP A 669 12.56 7.49 -16.75
N ALA A 670 12.76 6.21 -17.10
CA ALA A 670 14.09 5.60 -17.02
C ALA A 670 15.04 6.36 -17.97
N PRO A 671 16.31 6.60 -17.59
CA PRO A 671 17.20 7.41 -18.41
C PRO A 671 17.49 6.72 -19.75
N GLU A 672 17.05 7.32 -20.85
CA GLU A 672 17.59 6.98 -22.17
C GLU A 672 19.09 7.30 -22.18
N PRO A 673 19.95 6.38 -22.66
CA PRO A 673 21.36 6.68 -22.85
C PRO A 673 21.50 7.71 -23.98
N GLY A 674 21.84 8.95 -23.61
CA GLY A 674 22.03 10.04 -24.57
C GLY A 674 23.07 9.70 -25.64
N PRO A 675 22.89 10.17 -26.88
CA PRO A 675 23.79 9.82 -27.98
C PRO A 675 25.21 10.36 -27.71
N ALA A 676 26.20 9.46 -27.74
CA ALA A 676 27.59 9.82 -27.56
C ALA A 676 28.02 10.86 -28.62
N SER A 677 28.40 12.05 -28.16
CA SER A 677 28.89 13.13 -29.02
C SER A 677 30.21 12.73 -29.66
N ARG A 678 30.18 12.50 -30.98
CA ARG A 678 31.39 12.32 -31.78
C ARG A 678 32.13 13.66 -31.86
N GLY A 679 33.21 13.81 -31.11
CA GLY A 679 34.18 14.88 -31.32
C GLY A 679 34.86 14.75 -32.70
N PRO A 680 35.29 15.85 -33.33
CA PRO A 680 35.90 15.82 -34.65
C PRO A 680 37.29 15.17 -34.61
N GLY A 681 37.62 14.41 -35.64
CA GLY A 681 38.91 13.74 -35.74
C GLY A 681 40.05 14.67 -36.14
N ALA A 682 41.23 14.43 -35.58
CA ALA A 682 42.50 14.91 -36.11
C ALA A 682 43.36 13.69 -36.51
N HIS A 683 43.78 13.65 -37.78
CA HIS A 683 44.66 12.60 -38.28
C HIS A 683 46.09 12.76 -37.73
N HIS A 684 46.70 11.68 -37.24
CA HIS A 684 48.12 11.39 -37.54
C HIS A 684 48.46 9.90 -37.35
N ARG A 685 48.81 9.25 -38.48
CA ARG A 685 49.75 8.10 -38.58
C ARG A 685 51.18 8.67 -38.73
N PRO A 686 52.29 7.93 -38.49
CA PRO A 686 52.61 6.55 -38.93
C PRO A 686 53.30 5.70 -37.81
N ARG A 687 53.97 4.53 -37.97
CA ARG A 687 54.45 3.71 -39.13
C ARG A 687 53.92 2.26 -39.15
N ARG A 688 54.71 1.28 -38.69
CA ARG A 688 54.54 -0.19 -38.81
C ARG A 688 55.49 -0.95 -37.87
N GLY A 689 55.15 -2.21 -37.56
CA GLY A 689 55.95 -3.21 -36.86
C GLY A 689 55.13 -3.83 -35.74
N GLY A 690 54.90 -5.14 -35.64
CA GLY A 690 55.38 -6.28 -36.44
C GLY A 690 55.38 -7.53 -35.54
N PHE A 691 55.13 -8.71 -36.13
CA PHE A 691 55.05 -10.05 -35.54
C PHE A 691 53.66 -10.66 -35.27
N ALA A 692 53.58 -11.92 -35.68
CA ALA A 692 52.51 -12.90 -35.49
C ALA A 692 52.78 -13.66 -34.15
N ASP A 693 52.03 -14.68 -33.69
CA ASP A 693 51.33 -15.69 -34.47
C ASP A 693 50.20 -16.43 -33.72
N GLN A 694 49.30 -16.99 -34.53
CA GLN A 694 48.48 -18.20 -34.36
C GLN A 694 48.00 -18.69 -32.97
N VAL A 695 46.67 -18.77 -32.86
CA VAL A 695 45.94 -19.74 -32.01
C VAL A 695 45.45 -20.90 -32.88
N PRO A 696 45.51 -22.15 -32.40
CA PRO A 696 44.48 -23.14 -32.73
C PRO A 696 43.91 -23.89 -31.51
N ARG A 697 42.59 -24.09 -31.54
CA ARG A 697 41.84 -25.16 -30.85
C ARG A 697 41.64 -26.34 -31.84
N PRO A 698 41.01 -27.49 -31.49
CA PRO A 698 40.79 -28.17 -30.18
C PRO A 698 41.16 -29.69 -30.21
N ALA A 699 41.01 -30.42 -29.10
CA ALA A 699 40.61 -31.85 -29.11
C ALA A 699 40.16 -32.39 -27.73
N ASN A 700 39.28 -33.41 -27.74
CA ASN A 700 38.72 -34.13 -26.58
C ASN A 700 39.73 -35.04 -25.84
N GLY A 701 39.46 -35.39 -24.56
CA GLY A 701 40.09 -36.57 -23.96
C GLY A 701 39.88 -36.87 -22.46
N ARG A 702 38.86 -37.68 -22.15
CA ARG A 702 38.75 -38.70 -21.06
C ARG A 702 39.24 -38.37 -19.61
N HIS A 703 38.34 -38.57 -18.65
CA HIS A 703 38.65 -38.74 -17.23
C HIS A 703 38.96 -40.21 -16.86
N ASP A 704 40.01 -40.40 -16.05
CA ASP A 704 40.34 -41.49 -15.12
C ASP A 704 41.58 -40.94 -14.34
N ARG A 705 41.86 -41.14 -13.04
CA ARG A 705 41.53 -42.23 -12.08
C ARG A 705 42.00 -41.87 -10.64
N VAL A 706 41.44 -42.53 -9.59
CA VAL A 706 42.09 -43.03 -8.32
C VAL A 706 42.79 -42.01 -7.37
N LEU A 707 42.76 -41.98 -6.02
CA LEU A 707 42.23 -42.70 -4.81
C LEU A 707 42.24 -41.64 -3.63
N ALA A 708 41.83 -41.82 -2.35
CA ALA A 708 40.74 -42.54 -1.65
C ALA A 708 40.82 -42.25 -0.10
N TYR A 709 40.35 -43.18 0.75
CA TYR A 709 40.27 -43.20 2.24
C TYR A 709 39.23 -42.25 2.89
N ALA A 710 38.11 -42.68 3.50
CA ALA A 710 37.65 -43.88 4.24
C ALA A 710 38.04 -43.94 5.74
N GLY A 711 37.24 -44.46 6.68
CA GLY A 711 35.89 -45.09 6.65
C GLY A 711 34.92 -44.47 7.69
N GLY A 712 33.80 -45.04 8.16
CA GLY A 712 33.24 -46.41 8.20
C GLY A 712 32.69 -46.65 9.63
N ARG A 713 31.61 -47.40 9.95
CA ARG A 713 30.78 -48.39 9.24
C ARG A 713 29.32 -48.44 9.77
N HIS A 714 28.48 -49.21 9.07
CA HIS A 714 27.08 -49.55 9.37
C HIS A 714 26.83 -50.46 10.60
N LEU A 715 25.56 -50.56 11.02
CA LEU A 715 24.88 -51.86 11.16
C LEU A 715 23.43 -51.81 10.63
N ARG A 716 22.78 -52.97 10.42
CA ARG A 716 21.50 -53.11 9.70
C ARG A 716 20.59 -54.17 10.37
N ALA A 717 19.27 -53.98 10.23
CA ALA A 717 18.21 -55.00 10.15
C ALA A 717 17.48 -55.57 11.40
N ALA A 718 16.19 -55.87 11.15
CA ALA A 718 15.34 -56.95 11.67
C ALA A 718 14.33 -56.73 12.85
N LEU A 719 13.05 -56.62 12.46
CA LEU A 719 11.88 -57.39 12.95
C LEU A 719 11.57 -57.53 14.47
N ALA A 720 10.43 -56.97 14.91
CA ALA A 720 9.42 -57.70 15.72
C ALA A 720 8.03 -56.99 15.85
N ARG A 721 6.99 -57.68 15.34
CA ARG A 721 5.61 -57.88 15.86
C ARG A 721 4.78 -56.75 16.51
N ARG A 722 3.56 -56.58 15.97
CA ARG A 722 2.33 -56.08 16.65
C ARG A 722 1.89 -56.98 17.83
N PRO A 723 0.99 -56.48 18.69
CA PRO A 723 -0.37 -57.04 18.76
C PRO A 723 -1.48 -56.00 18.55
N ARG A 724 -2.75 -56.41 18.73
CA ARG A 724 -3.97 -55.76 18.25
C ARG A 724 -5.04 -55.73 19.36
N ALA A 725 -5.96 -54.75 19.30
CA ALA A 725 -7.25 -54.66 20.05
C ALA A 725 -7.13 -54.30 21.56
N ALA A 726 -8.15 -53.70 22.22
CA ALA A 726 -9.54 -53.45 21.81
C ALA A 726 -10.17 -52.20 22.50
N ALA A 727 -11.34 -51.79 21.99
CA ALA A 727 -12.38 -50.92 22.60
C ALA A 727 -12.06 -49.45 22.92
N GLY A 728 -12.96 -48.55 22.52
CA GLY A 728 -12.88 -47.09 22.65
C GLY A 728 -13.42 -46.41 21.39
#